data_AF-A0A7M4FKL1-F1
#
_entry.id   AF-A0A7M4FKL1-F1
#
_cell.length_a   1.000
_cell.length_b   1.000
_cell.length_c   1.000
_cell.angle_alpha   90.00
_cell.angle_beta   90.00
_cell.angle_gamma   90.00
#
_symmetry.space_group_name_H-M   'P 1'
#
loop_
_entity.id
_entity.type
_entity.pdbx_description
1 polymer ?
#
loop_
_entity_poly.entity_id
_entity_poly.type
_entity_poly.pdbx_seq_one_letter_code
_entity_poly.pdbx_strand_id
1 'polypeptide(L)'
;MASDSGALPSAGNAARNTTLERCLDVLRDAKNDSEQFAALLLVTKAVRAGEVDCKTRRRIFDAVGFTFPNRLLASREPPAGCPEHVFRALGLTLLTCFCTDPELASHSQILNKIPTFNDILASPCNLDDTFTSSMIDDVYQCLGAVLATARGPRELVSRGTVSALCQVYLNNSYGHDHALQLLQGLLATAEARCWQRATPDLMAVLCKLSDTFHRAEDMTKFQMCAVLPYFMPPPPLLTQHPQGSKCLHNLYRGLASILSSRLSQLQRDPALKLAACLSQAYGAEWIPAGNTGSKFLALLVNLACVEVRLCLEEPDPATVDGKEEVMTACYILIEMGILECMREEKPLLKEKQKVQLVGTMGEAFGAVIYYLRQVGWEKLGEPFVFASVRILGAWMAEETSSLKQEICDLLPFLVHYAKTLFREGDKAMCSPQQTAVPGVPGSPKDSALPTDALRRDGCFASLMDTLMKSLPFLLPQQGHLVLAANVATLGLMMARILASFPVLQETPSAPAFFEAAICFLSQAHAAQEDPISKSLAMAVVPDYEAAWADIRELWFLGMQAFANCIALFPWLPHMVLQSSWPQDLLELLGKVAPDSVDFELIAVFQGILLELARASQQGKEVIMSQQGKEWANLYGMAALEQCLCEL
;
A
#
# COMPACT_ATOMS: atom_id res chain seq x y z
N MET A 1 18.34 -13.09 -42.99
CA MET A 1 19.45 -12.43 -43.70
C MET A 1 19.12 -10.96 -43.83
N ALA A 2 19.72 -10.13 -43.00
CA ALA A 2 19.81 -8.68 -43.17
C ALA A 2 21.10 -8.24 -42.46
N SER A 3 22.13 -8.15 -43.31
CA SER A 3 23.40 -7.41 -43.20
C SER A 3 23.77 -6.78 -41.85
N ASP A 4 24.72 -7.45 -41.21
CA ASP A 4 25.69 -6.95 -40.25
C ASP A 4 26.64 -5.99 -40.98
N SER A 5 26.51 -4.67 -40.76
CA SER A 5 27.43 -3.66 -41.27
C SER A 5 28.15 -2.99 -40.12
N GLY A 6 29.30 -3.56 -39.74
CA GLY A 6 30.24 -2.97 -38.81
C GLY A 6 30.73 -1.61 -39.32
N ALA A 7 30.35 -0.55 -38.62
CA ALA A 7 30.92 0.77 -38.81
C ALA A 7 32.37 0.76 -38.31
N LEU A 8 33.33 0.92 -39.24
CA LEU A 8 34.72 1.21 -38.92
C LEU A 8 34.80 2.51 -38.08
N PRO A 9 35.56 2.54 -36.96
CA PRO A 9 35.76 3.77 -36.22
C PRO A 9 36.49 4.79 -37.10
N SER A 10 35.91 5.98 -37.25
CA SER A 10 36.48 7.08 -38.02
C SER A 10 37.92 7.39 -37.54
N ALA A 11 38.84 7.66 -38.47
CA ALA A 11 40.27 7.88 -38.17
C ALA A 11 40.53 8.98 -37.12
N GLY A 12 39.60 9.93 -36.96
CA GLY A 12 39.64 10.95 -35.90
C GLY A 12 39.39 10.41 -34.49
N ASN A 13 38.56 9.38 -34.32
CA ASN A 13 38.34 8.73 -33.02
C ASN A 13 39.53 7.86 -32.60
N ALA A 14 40.19 7.20 -33.56
CA ALA A 14 41.39 6.42 -33.29
C ALA A 14 42.56 7.30 -32.79
N ALA A 15 42.80 8.44 -33.44
CA ALA A 15 43.86 9.39 -33.05
C ALA A 15 43.60 10.04 -31.68
N ARG A 16 42.34 10.39 -31.37
CA ARG A 16 41.93 10.89 -30.05
C ARG A 16 42.14 9.84 -28.96
N ASN A 17 41.77 8.58 -29.21
CA ASN A 17 41.96 7.49 -28.25
C ASN A 17 43.46 7.20 -28.00
N THR A 18 44.31 7.27 -29.03
CA THR A 18 45.78 7.14 -28.84
C THR A 18 46.41 8.29 -28.07
N THR A 19 45.87 9.51 -28.19
CA THR A 19 46.34 10.67 -27.43
C THR A 19 45.94 10.54 -25.96
N LEU A 20 44.71 10.09 -25.71
CA LEU A 20 44.23 9.79 -24.37
C LEU A 20 45.03 8.67 -23.69
N GLU A 21 45.32 7.56 -24.37
CA GLU A 21 46.14 6.48 -23.78
C GLU A 21 47.50 6.99 -23.32
N ARG A 22 48.18 7.81 -24.14
CA ARG A 22 49.45 8.43 -23.75
C ARG A 22 49.29 9.32 -22.51
N CYS A 23 48.20 10.08 -22.42
CA CYS A 23 47.93 10.89 -21.23
C CYS A 23 47.64 10.04 -19.99
N LEU A 24 46.95 8.90 -20.14
CA LEU A 24 46.67 7.97 -19.05
C LEU A 24 47.94 7.25 -18.57
N ASP A 25 48.85 6.90 -19.48
CA ASP A 25 50.15 6.31 -19.13
C ASP A 25 51.00 7.30 -18.34
N VAL A 26 51.08 8.56 -18.79
CA VAL A 26 51.77 9.63 -18.06
C VAL A 26 51.16 9.86 -16.67
N LEU A 27 49.83 9.73 -16.54
CA LEU A 27 49.13 9.87 -15.27
C LEU A 27 49.41 8.71 -14.31
N ARG A 28 49.53 7.48 -14.83
CA ARG A 28 49.90 6.29 -14.04
C ARG A 28 51.36 6.31 -13.59
N ASP A 29 52.25 6.84 -14.43
CA ASP A 29 53.70 6.88 -14.18
C ASP A 29 54.14 8.08 -13.31
N ALA A 30 53.24 9.01 -13.02
CA ALA A 30 53.50 10.20 -12.22
C ALA A 30 53.92 9.85 -10.79
N LYS A 31 55.06 10.40 -10.33
CA LYS A 31 55.71 10.04 -9.06
C LYS A 31 55.39 10.99 -7.91
N ASN A 32 54.95 12.20 -8.23
CA ASN A 32 54.60 13.23 -7.26
C ASN A 32 53.29 13.94 -7.63
N ASP A 33 52.68 14.63 -6.67
CA ASP A 33 51.38 15.27 -6.85
C ASP A 33 51.42 16.37 -7.94
N SER A 34 52.57 17.03 -8.15
CA SER A 34 52.74 18.03 -9.23
C SER A 34 52.70 17.40 -10.62
N GLU A 35 53.34 16.23 -10.81
CA GLU A 35 53.27 15.44 -12.03
C GLU A 35 51.85 14.90 -12.25
N GLN A 36 51.16 14.46 -11.17
CA GLN A 36 49.76 14.01 -11.27
C GLN A 36 48.84 15.14 -11.69
N PHE A 37 49.03 16.37 -11.18
CA PHE A 37 48.27 17.53 -11.63
C PHE A 37 48.55 17.90 -13.09
N ALA A 38 49.81 17.93 -13.49
CA ALA A 38 50.18 18.22 -14.87
C ALA A 38 49.56 17.18 -15.84
N ALA A 39 49.60 15.90 -15.48
CA ALA A 39 49.00 14.81 -16.24
C ALA A 39 47.47 14.94 -16.31
N LEU A 40 46.80 15.26 -15.19
CA LEU A 40 45.35 15.47 -15.15
C LEU A 40 44.92 16.66 -16.04
N LEU A 41 45.69 17.75 -16.06
CA LEU A 41 45.45 18.90 -16.95
C LEU A 41 45.64 18.54 -18.43
N LEU A 42 46.53 17.60 -18.75
CA LEU A 42 46.66 17.07 -20.12
C LEU A 42 45.43 16.25 -20.49
N VAL A 43 44.90 15.42 -19.57
CA VAL A 43 43.67 14.65 -19.78
C VAL A 43 42.46 15.57 -20.04
N THR A 44 42.28 16.62 -19.25
CA THR A 44 41.16 17.58 -19.43
C THR A 44 41.29 18.43 -20.70
N LYS A 45 42.50 18.60 -21.24
CA LYS A 45 42.72 19.22 -22.56
C LYS A 45 42.50 18.25 -23.72
N ALA A 46 42.85 16.97 -23.54
CA ALA A 46 42.68 15.93 -24.54
C ALA A 46 41.21 15.51 -24.70
N VAL A 47 40.41 15.62 -23.64
CA VAL A 47 39.02 15.17 -23.61
C VAL A 47 38.10 16.27 -23.07
N ARG A 48 37.09 16.66 -23.85
CA ARG A 48 36.06 17.62 -23.40
C ARG A 48 35.03 16.92 -22.52
N ALA A 49 34.65 17.55 -21.40
CA ALA A 49 33.75 16.99 -20.40
C ALA A 49 32.39 16.50 -20.95
N GLY A 50 31.86 17.13 -22.02
CA GLY A 50 30.60 16.73 -22.66
C GLY A 50 30.70 15.61 -23.72
N GLU A 51 31.91 15.18 -24.09
CA GLU A 51 32.16 14.18 -25.14
C GLU A 51 32.63 12.82 -24.57
N VAL A 52 32.60 12.63 -23.24
CA VAL A 52 33.17 11.46 -22.55
C VAL A 52 32.13 10.36 -22.34
N ASP A 53 32.31 9.21 -22.97
CA ASP A 53 31.51 8.01 -22.72
C ASP A 53 31.83 7.38 -21.35
N CYS A 54 30.93 6.55 -20.83
CA CYS A 54 31.09 5.92 -19.51
C CYS A 54 32.38 5.07 -19.43
N LYS A 55 32.78 4.43 -20.53
CA LYS A 55 34.00 3.61 -20.61
C LYS A 55 35.27 4.45 -20.48
N THR A 56 35.35 5.57 -21.17
CA THR A 56 36.50 6.49 -21.06
C THR A 56 36.57 7.09 -19.67
N ARG A 57 35.43 7.45 -19.08
CA ARG A 57 35.36 7.98 -17.73
C ARG A 57 35.89 6.99 -16.70
N ARG A 58 35.49 5.72 -16.79
CA ARG A 58 36.00 4.66 -15.93
C ARG A 58 37.51 4.44 -16.09
N ARG A 59 38.03 4.48 -17.32
CA ARG A 59 39.48 4.39 -17.59
C ARG A 59 40.28 5.54 -16.96
N ILE A 60 39.73 6.76 -16.98
CA ILE A 60 40.33 7.92 -16.29
C ILE A 60 40.34 7.68 -14.79
N PHE A 61 39.23 7.19 -14.22
CA PHE A 61 39.15 6.87 -12.79
C PHE A 61 40.13 5.79 -12.36
N ASP A 62 40.29 4.73 -13.16
CA ASP A 62 41.26 3.67 -12.90
C ASP A 62 42.71 4.18 -12.95
N ALA A 63 43.00 5.20 -13.78
CA ALA A 63 44.32 5.79 -13.89
C ALA A 63 44.64 6.79 -12.75
N VAL A 64 43.67 7.58 -12.31
CA VAL A 64 43.85 8.52 -11.18
C VAL A 64 43.90 7.77 -9.85
N GLY A 65 42.98 6.81 -9.64
CA GLY A 65 42.77 6.13 -8.37
C GLY A 65 42.24 7.03 -7.25
N PHE A 66 41.93 6.43 -6.09
CA PHE A 66 41.41 7.17 -4.93
C PHE A 66 42.50 7.82 -4.07
N THR A 67 43.76 7.41 -4.22
CA THR A 67 44.86 7.87 -3.34
C THR A 67 45.13 9.35 -3.51
N PHE A 68 45.16 9.84 -4.75
CA PHE A 68 45.43 11.24 -5.05
C PHE A 68 44.31 12.19 -4.57
N PRO A 69 43.02 12.00 -4.92
CA PRO A 69 41.92 12.81 -4.38
C PRO A 69 41.87 12.79 -2.85
N ASN A 70 42.15 11.65 -2.22
CA ASN A 70 42.18 11.53 -0.76
C ASN A 70 43.31 12.35 -0.11
N ARG A 71 44.50 12.43 -0.74
CA ARG A 71 45.60 13.29 -0.27
C ARG A 71 45.24 14.76 -0.42
N LEU A 72 44.64 15.14 -1.55
CA LEU A 72 44.19 16.51 -1.79
C LEU A 72 43.15 16.97 -0.76
N LEU A 73 42.16 16.12 -0.47
CA LEU A 73 41.12 16.40 0.52
C LEU A 73 41.69 16.51 1.95
N ALA A 74 42.76 15.77 2.26
CA ALA A 74 43.43 15.80 3.55
C ALA A 74 44.44 16.96 3.70
N SER A 75 44.76 17.66 2.62
CA SER A 75 45.76 18.72 2.64
C SER A 75 45.31 19.92 3.49
N ARG A 76 46.19 20.37 4.39
CA ARG A 76 46.01 21.55 5.26
C ARG A 76 47.08 22.63 5.06
N GLU A 77 48.11 22.35 4.26
CA GLU A 77 49.25 23.26 4.05
C GLU A 77 49.38 23.58 2.55
N PRO A 78 48.70 24.63 2.05
CA PRO A 78 48.90 25.08 0.68
C PRO A 78 50.26 25.80 0.52
N PRO A 79 50.85 25.81 -0.69
CA PRO A 79 51.99 26.66 -1.00
C PRO A 79 51.69 28.14 -0.73
N ALA A 80 52.71 28.92 -0.39
CA ALA A 80 52.56 30.35 -0.09
C ALA A 80 51.84 31.10 -1.22
N GLY A 81 50.71 31.74 -0.90
CA GLY A 81 49.88 32.50 -1.85
C GLY A 81 48.63 31.76 -2.37
N CYS A 82 48.42 30.49 -2.01
CA CYS A 82 47.19 29.75 -2.34
C CYS A 82 46.23 29.67 -1.14
N PRO A 83 44.91 29.92 -1.31
CA PRO A 83 43.94 29.72 -0.24
C PRO A 83 43.89 28.25 0.26
N GLU A 84 43.63 28.05 1.56
CA GLU A 84 43.62 26.73 2.21
C GLU A 84 42.66 25.73 1.56
N HIS A 85 41.57 26.23 0.96
CA HIS A 85 40.47 25.41 0.45
C HIS A 85 40.67 24.91 -0.99
N VAL A 86 41.63 25.45 -1.77
CA VAL A 86 41.75 25.15 -3.21
C VAL A 86 42.07 23.68 -3.48
N PHE A 87 43.01 23.07 -2.73
CA PHE A 87 43.34 21.65 -2.91
C PHE A 87 42.19 20.75 -2.45
N ARG A 88 41.48 21.12 -1.38
CA ARG A 88 40.32 20.36 -0.92
C ARG A 88 39.18 20.43 -1.92
N ALA A 89 38.92 21.61 -2.50
CA ALA A 89 37.96 21.80 -3.57
C ALA A 89 38.27 20.91 -4.77
N LEU A 90 39.51 20.95 -5.24
CA LEU A 90 39.94 20.15 -6.38
C LEU A 90 39.87 18.64 -6.11
N GLY A 91 40.28 18.21 -4.90
CA GLY A 91 40.12 16.82 -4.45
C GLY A 91 38.65 16.39 -4.44
N LEU A 92 37.76 17.27 -3.98
CA LEU A 92 36.33 17.00 -3.93
C LEU A 92 35.69 16.97 -5.32
N THR A 93 36.00 17.92 -6.20
CA THR A 93 35.53 17.92 -7.60
C THR A 93 35.93 16.64 -8.33
N LEU A 94 37.13 16.11 -8.06
CA LEU A 94 37.55 14.81 -8.57
C LEU A 94 36.67 13.67 -8.04
N LEU A 95 36.37 13.64 -6.74
CA LEU A 95 35.46 12.65 -6.16
C LEU A 95 34.03 12.80 -6.72
N THR A 96 33.54 14.02 -6.94
CA THR A 96 32.25 14.28 -7.59
C THR A 96 32.21 13.70 -8.98
N CYS A 97 33.28 13.89 -9.77
CA CYS A 97 33.40 13.26 -11.07
C CYS A 97 33.29 11.73 -10.93
N PHE A 98 33.97 11.12 -9.96
CA PHE A 98 33.95 9.67 -9.75
C PHE A 98 32.54 9.18 -9.41
N CYS A 99 31.80 9.94 -8.59
CA CYS A 99 30.43 9.66 -8.21
C CYS A 99 29.43 9.69 -9.38
N THR A 100 29.78 10.24 -10.54
CA THR A 100 28.93 10.13 -11.74
C THR A 100 28.79 8.69 -12.25
N ASP A 101 29.68 7.77 -11.83
CA ASP A 101 29.53 6.33 -12.03
C ASP A 101 28.92 5.68 -10.77
N PRO A 102 27.72 5.07 -10.87
CA PRO A 102 27.04 4.46 -9.72
C PRO A 102 27.84 3.37 -8.98
N GLU A 103 28.71 2.64 -9.69
CA GLU A 103 29.56 1.63 -9.06
C GLU A 103 30.64 2.28 -8.18
N LEU A 104 31.19 3.41 -8.62
CA LEU A 104 32.20 4.14 -7.86
C LEU A 104 31.56 4.95 -6.72
N ALA A 105 30.37 5.50 -6.92
CA ALA A 105 29.60 6.16 -5.86
C ALA A 105 29.33 5.20 -4.67
N SER A 106 29.10 3.91 -4.94
CA SER A 106 28.92 2.89 -3.91
C SER A 106 30.24 2.25 -3.41
N HIS A 107 31.38 2.71 -3.90
CA HIS A 107 32.68 2.18 -3.53
C HIS A 107 33.09 2.58 -2.11
N SER A 108 33.76 1.68 -1.37
CA SER A 108 34.12 1.88 0.04
C SER A 108 34.94 3.14 0.31
N GLN A 109 35.78 3.55 -0.66
CA GLN A 109 36.58 4.77 -0.55
C GLN A 109 35.72 6.04 -0.53
N ILE A 110 34.62 6.11 -1.30
CA ILE A 110 33.66 7.22 -1.25
C ILE A 110 32.85 7.16 0.04
N LEU A 111 32.31 5.97 0.38
CA LEU A 111 31.49 5.80 1.58
C LEU A 111 32.25 6.16 2.86
N ASN A 112 33.55 5.90 2.92
CA ASN A 112 34.40 6.29 4.05
C ASN A 112 34.63 7.80 4.17
N LYS A 113 34.34 8.59 3.14
CA LYS A 113 34.43 10.06 3.15
C LYS A 113 33.13 10.77 3.50
N ILE A 114 32.02 10.03 3.65
CA ILE A 114 30.73 10.61 4.08
C ILE A 114 30.86 11.48 5.35
N PRO A 115 31.60 11.09 6.41
CA PRO A 115 31.76 11.97 7.57
C PRO A 115 32.47 13.29 7.21
N THR A 116 33.49 13.24 6.37
CA THR A 116 34.18 14.46 5.88
C THR A 116 33.26 15.35 5.06
N PHE A 117 32.39 14.76 4.24
CA PHE A 117 31.37 15.49 3.50
C PHE A 117 30.38 16.19 4.44
N ASN A 118 29.93 15.48 5.48
CA ASN A 118 29.06 16.05 6.51
C ASN A 118 29.73 17.21 7.26
N ASP A 119 31.02 17.09 7.59
CA ASP A 119 31.79 18.16 8.25
C ASP A 119 31.93 19.41 7.38
N ILE A 120 32.12 19.24 6.06
CA ILE A 120 32.16 20.36 5.10
C ILE A 120 30.81 21.08 5.08
N LEU A 121 29.69 20.34 5.05
CA LEU A 121 28.35 20.94 5.10
C LEU A 121 28.05 21.66 6.42
N ALA A 122 28.53 21.14 7.54
CA ALA A 122 28.33 21.74 8.86
C ALA A 122 29.22 22.97 9.12
N SER A 123 30.25 23.17 8.30
CA SER A 123 31.20 24.28 8.47
C SER A 123 30.56 25.62 8.09
N PRO A 124 30.76 26.70 8.88
CA PRO A 124 30.23 28.01 8.56
C PRO A 124 30.86 28.53 7.26
N CYS A 125 30.01 29.01 6.34
CA CYS A 125 30.44 29.47 5.03
C CYS A 125 30.37 30.98 4.91
N ASN A 126 31.45 31.58 4.41
CA ASN A 126 31.46 32.97 3.99
C ASN A 126 30.91 33.03 2.56
N LEU A 127 29.77 33.71 2.36
CA LEU A 127 29.10 33.80 1.06
C LEU A 127 29.94 34.47 -0.04
N ASP A 128 30.98 35.21 0.35
CA ASP A 128 31.89 35.89 -0.59
C ASP A 128 32.98 34.96 -1.17
N ASP A 129 33.12 33.72 -0.66
CA ASP A 129 34.12 32.76 -1.14
C ASP A 129 33.52 31.73 -2.11
N THR A 130 33.70 31.98 -3.41
CA THR A 130 33.24 31.11 -4.50
C THR A 130 33.82 29.69 -4.44
N PHE A 131 35.00 29.50 -3.84
CA PHE A 131 35.59 28.16 -3.73
C PHE A 131 34.84 27.31 -2.70
N THR A 132 34.43 27.92 -1.57
CA THR A 132 33.68 27.22 -0.54
C THR A 132 32.26 26.86 -1.00
N SER A 133 31.59 27.72 -1.77
CA SER A 133 30.27 27.39 -2.34
C SER A 133 30.36 26.23 -3.35
N SER A 134 31.34 26.26 -4.25
CA SER A 134 31.58 25.16 -5.20
C SER A 134 31.88 23.83 -4.49
N MET A 135 32.62 23.87 -3.37
CA MET A 135 32.85 22.68 -2.55
C MET A 135 31.55 22.10 -2.00
N ILE A 136 30.64 22.95 -1.51
CA ILE A 136 29.35 22.48 -0.99
C ILE A 136 28.51 21.85 -2.09
N ASP A 137 28.46 22.46 -3.28
CA ASP A 137 27.73 21.91 -4.42
C ASP A 137 28.28 20.54 -4.83
N ASP A 138 29.61 20.39 -4.85
CA ASP A 138 30.29 19.12 -5.08
C ASP A 138 29.94 18.07 -4.00
N VAL A 139 29.83 18.47 -2.72
CA VAL A 139 29.38 17.57 -1.65
C VAL A 139 27.94 17.11 -1.90
N TYR A 140 27.02 18.02 -2.25
CA TYR A 140 25.63 17.64 -2.54
C TYR A 140 25.54 16.66 -3.70
N GLN A 141 26.32 16.87 -4.77
CA GLN A 141 26.38 15.95 -5.90
C GLN A 141 26.92 14.57 -5.48
N CYS A 142 27.98 14.52 -4.66
CA CYS A 142 28.49 13.27 -4.11
C CYS A 142 27.43 12.53 -3.28
N LEU A 143 26.78 13.22 -2.33
CA LEU A 143 25.77 12.61 -1.46
C LEU A 143 24.53 12.16 -2.25
N GLY A 144 24.10 12.94 -3.23
CA GLY A 144 23.00 12.57 -4.14
C GLY A 144 23.32 11.36 -4.99
N ALA A 145 24.54 11.27 -5.53
CA ALA A 145 24.99 10.09 -6.27
C ALA A 145 25.07 8.85 -5.37
N VAL A 146 25.56 8.98 -4.14
CA VAL A 146 25.56 7.88 -3.16
C VAL A 146 24.12 7.45 -2.86
N LEU A 147 23.21 8.40 -2.61
CA LEU A 147 21.80 8.14 -2.33
C LEU A 147 21.12 7.32 -3.43
N ALA A 148 21.47 7.56 -4.69
CA ALA A 148 20.94 6.82 -5.84
C ALA A 148 21.41 5.35 -5.94
N THR A 149 22.34 4.90 -5.10
CA THR A 149 22.84 3.52 -5.08
C THR A 149 22.08 2.63 -4.09
N ALA A 150 22.03 1.31 -4.33
CA ALA A 150 21.30 0.37 -3.46
C ALA A 150 21.80 0.31 -2.00
N ARG A 151 23.09 0.58 -1.76
CA ARG A 151 23.70 0.57 -0.41
C ARG A 151 23.83 1.96 0.20
N GLY A 152 23.76 3.01 -0.60
CA GLY A 152 24.03 4.38 -0.20
C GLY A 152 23.13 4.92 0.91
N PRO A 153 21.79 4.83 0.83
CA PRO A 153 20.91 5.33 1.89
C PRO A 153 21.27 4.78 3.27
N ARG A 154 21.58 3.48 3.37
CA ARG A 154 22.01 2.85 4.62
C ARG A 154 23.29 3.47 5.17
N GLU A 155 24.29 3.66 4.32
CA GLU A 155 25.60 4.20 4.71
C GLU A 155 25.48 5.67 5.12
N LEU A 156 24.75 6.49 4.36
CA LEU A 156 24.48 7.90 4.67
C LEU A 156 23.82 8.06 6.04
N VAL A 157 22.76 7.29 6.32
CA VAL A 157 22.08 7.31 7.62
C VAL A 157 23.02 6.85 8.74
N SER A 158 23.77 5.77 8.53
CA SER A 158 24.68 5.23 9.55
C SER A 158 25.85 6.15 9.91
N ARG A 159 26.22 7.05 8.99
CA ARG A 159 27.37 7.95 9.12
C ARG A 159 26.96 9.40 9.46
N GLY A 160 25.72 9.61 9.91
CA GLY A 160 25.27 10.88 10.47
C GLY A 160 24.83 11.94 9.46
N THR A 161 24.66 11.58 8.17
CA THR A 161 24.30 12.55 7.13
C THR A 161 22.94 13.20 7.37
N VAL A 162 21.96 12.46 7.92
CA VAL A 162 20.63 13.02 8.22
C VAL A 162 20.72 14.20 9.18
N SER A 163 21.48 14.05 10.29
CA SER A 163 21.67 15.11 11.27
C SER A 163 22.38 16.32 10.66
N ALA A 164 23.45 16.10 9.88
CA ALA A 164 24.16 17.18 9.20
C ALA A 164 23.25 17.98 8.25
N LEU A 165 22.46 17.30 7.42
CA LEU A 165 21.52 17.95 6.51
C LEU A 165 20.41 18.71 7.25
N CYS A 166 19.89 18.16 8.36
CA CYS A 166 18.93 18.86 9.21
C CYS A 166 19.53 20.15 9.76
N GLN A 167 20.76 20.13 10.26
CA GLN A 167 21.42 21.32 10.80
C GLN A 167 21.65 22.40 9.74
N VAL A 168 22.09 22.01 8.53
CA VAL A 168 22.19 22.92 7.38
C VAL A 168 20.85 23.60 7.08
N TYR A 169 19.77 22.82 7.00
CA TYR A 169 18.45 23.36 6.73
C TYR A 169 17.94 24.26 7.87
N LEU A 170 18.13 23.87 9.13
CA LEU A 170 17.71 24.65 10.28
C LEU A 170 18.42 26.00 10.35
N ASN A 171 19.72 26.03 10.07
CA ASN A 171 20.55 27.23 10.10
C ASN A 171 20.40 28.14 8.87
N ASN A 172 19.62 27.74 7.86
CA ASN A 172 19.53 28.42 6.56
C ASN A 172 20.91 28.61 5.90
N SER A 173 21.79 27.61 6.02
CA SER A 173 23.10 27.64 5.40
C SER A 173 23.01 27.63 3.86
N TYR A 174 24.12 27.91 3.19
CA TYR A 174 24.21 27.82 1.73
C TYR A 174 23.78 26.41 1.26
N GLY A 175 22.91 26.36 0.24
CA GLY A 175 22.40 25.09 -0.31
C GLY A 175 21.35 24.37 0.56
N HIS A 176 20.72 25.04 1.54
CA HIS A 176 19.65 24.45 2.37
C HIS A 176 18.51 23.79 1.56
N ASP A 177 18.18 24.29 0.38
CA ASP A 177 17.20 23.66 -0.52
C ASP A 177 17.66 22.27 -1.01
N HIS A 178 18.94 22.14 -1.37
CA HIS A 178 19.54 20.85 -1.73
C HIS A 178 19.58 19.90 -0.53
N ALA A 179 19.85 20.43 0.67
CA ALA A 179 19.78 19.62 1.89
C ALA A 179 18.37 19.08 2.13
N LEU A 180 17.34 19.91 1.93
CA LEU A 180 15.94 19.49 2.06
C LEU A 180 15.56 18.44 1.00
N GLN A 181 16.03 18.56 -0.24
CA GLN A 181 15.81 17.57 -1.30
C GLN A 181 16.48 16.22 -0.99
N LEU A 182 17.72 16.22 -0.50
CA LEU A 182 18.40 14.99 -0.09
C LEU A 182 17.73 14.34 1.12
N LEU A 183 17.25 15.14 2.08
CA LEU A 183 16.45 14.63 3.20
C LEU A 183 15.18 13.94 2.72
N GLN A 184 14.45 14.53 1.77
CA GLN A 184 13.27 13.89 1.16
C GLN A 184 13.62 12.54 0.54
N GLY A 185 14.70 12.45 -0.24
CA GLY A 185 15.13 11.18 -0.84
C GLY A 185 15.57 10.14 0.19
N LEU A 186 16.24 10.55 1.28
CA LEU A 186 16.60 9.66 2.39
C LEU A 186 15.37 9.17 3.17
N LEU A 187 14.38 10.04 3.41
CA LEU A 187 13.14 9.68 4.07
C LEU A 187 12.29 8.75 3.18
N ALA A 188 12.22 9.01 1.87
CA ALA A 188 11.52 8.14 0.92
C ALA A 188 12.12 6.73 0.81
N THR A 189 13.43 6.58 1.02
CA THR A 189 14.13 5.29 0.84
C THR A 189 14.45 4.56 2.16
N ALA A 190 14.57 5.27 3.27
CA ALA A 190 15.05 4.73 4.55
C ALA A 190 14.36 5.35 5.78
N GLU A 191 13.08 5.73 5.65
CA GLU A 191 12.25 6.41 6.68
C GLU A 191 12.52 5.94 8.11
N ALA A 192 12.27 4.65 8.40
CA ALA A 192 12.37 4.09 9.74
C ALA A 192 13.77 4.27 10.35
N ARG A 193 14.84 4.14 9.55
CA ARG A 193 16.21 4.32 10.04
C ARG A 193 16.56 5.78 10.26
N CYS A 194 16.07 6.68 9.40
CA CYS A 194 16.24 8.12 9.55
C CYS A 194 15.64 8.58 10.89
N TRP A 195 14.38 8.21 11.15
CA TRP A 195 13.70 8.55 12.41
C TRP A 195 14.33 7.87 13.63
N GLN A 196 14.85 6.65 13.52
CA GLN A 196 15.55 5.99 14.63
C GLN A 196 16.85 6.70 15.01
N ARG A 197 17.58 7.25 14.04
CA ARG A 197 18.94 7.80 14.24
C ARG A 197 18.96 9.32 14.50
N ALA A 198 17.98 10.05 13.99
CA ALA A 198 17.97 11.51 13.97
C ALA A 198 16.61 12.12 14.38
N THR A 199 15.84 11.45 15.25
CA THR A 199 14.55 11.98 15.75
C THR A 199 14.59 13.45 16.16
N PRO A 200 15.51 13.92 17.04
CA PRO A 200 15.44 15.31 17.52
C PRO A 200 15.65 16.33 16.40
N ASP A 201 16.60 16.05 15.49
CA ASP A 201 16.89 16.94 14.36
C ASP A 201 15.75 16.97 13.35
N LEU A 202 15.18 15.80 13.01
CA LEU A 202 14.03 15.70 12.10
C LEU A 202 12.77 16.35 12.69
N MET A 203 12.55 16.21 14.00
CA MET A 203 11.47 16.90 14.69
C MET A 203 11.65 18.42 14.64
N ALA A 204 12.88 18.93 14.79
CA ALA A 204 13.15 20.36 14.66
C ALA A 204 12.90 20.86 13.23
N VAL A 205 13.28 20.08 12.21
CA VAL A 205 12.98 20.37 10.79
C VAL A 205 11.47 20.41 10.56
N LEU A 206 10.72 19.43 11.06
CA LEU A 206 9.26 19.40 10.98
C LEU A 206 8.62 20.62 11.67
N CYS A 207 9.14 21.03 12.84
CA CYS A 207 8.67 22.24 13.53
C CYS A 207 8.85 23.48 12.65
N LYS A 208 10.02 23.63 12.01
CA LYS A 208 10.30 24.73 11.08
C LYS A 208 9.40 24.67 9.84
N LEU A 209 9.27 23.50 9.21
CA LEU A 209 8.42 23.30 8.04
C LEU A 209 6.94 23.59 8.33
N SER A 210 6.40 23.10 9.45
CA SER A 210 5.01 23.37 9.81
C SER A 210 4.75 24.86 10.07
N ASP A 211 5.69 25.58 10.70
CA ASP A 211 5.58 27.03 10.93
C ASP A 211 5.66 27.81 9.61
N THR A 212 6.58 27.46 8.71
CA THR A 212 6.67 28.07 7.37
C THR A 212 5.39 27.81 6.57
N PHE A 213 4.85 26.59 6.59
CA PHE A 213 3.61 26.24 5.90
C PHE A 213 2.41 27.03 6.42
N HIS A 214 2.31 27.20 7.73
CA HIS A 214 1.25 28.01 8.33
C HIS A 214 1.35 29.48 7.87
N ARG A 215 2.56 30.06 7.86
CA ARG A 215 2.80 31.49 7.57
C ARG A 215 2.81 31.83 6.08
N ALA A 216 3.03 30.87 5.20
CA ALA A 216 3.09 31.13 3.77
C ALA A 216 1.73 31.61 3.22
N GLU A 217 1.78 32.68 2.43
CA GLU A 217 0.65 33.30 1.73
C GLU A 217 0.82 33.29 0.21
N ASP A 218 1.95 32.77 -0.28
CA ASP A 218 2.35 32.70 -1.68
C ASP A 218 2.33 31.24 -2.21
N MET A 219 2.91 31.03 -3.39
CA MET A 219 2.98 29.70 -4.02
C MET A 219 3.75 28.67 -3.21
N THR A 220 4.66 29.11 -2.32
CA THR A 220 5.42 28.24 -1.42
C THR A 220 4.49 27.37 -0.60
N LYS A 221 3.33 27.91 -0.17
CA LYS A 221 2.36 27.17 0.64
C LYS A 221 1.91 25.87 -0.03
N PHE A 222 1.66 25.89 -1.34
CA PHE A 222 1.23 24.72 -2.10
C PHE A 222 2.38 23.76 -2.37
N GLN A 223 3.58 24.27 -2.61
CA GLN A 223 4.79 23.45 -2.78
C GLN A 223 5.09 22.67 -1.50
N MET A 224 4.88 23.27 -0.33
CA MET A 224 5.07 22.60 0.96
C MET A 224 4.13 21.41 1.17
N CYS A 225 2.95 21.38 0.51
CA CYS A 225 2.08 20.21 0.57
C CYS A 225 2.71 18.95 -0.05
N ALA A 226 3.64 19.11 -1.01
CA ALA A 226 4.39 17.99 -1.58
C ALA A 226 5.58 17.58 -0.71
N VAL A 227 6.16 18.51 0.04
CA VAL A 227 7.36 18.26 0.87
C VAL A 227 7.00 17.66 2.24
N LEU A 228 5.96 18.19 2.89
CA LEU A 228 5.59 17.83 4.26
C LEU A 228 5.33 16.32 4.49
N PRO A 229 4.69 15.57 3.56
CA PRO A 229 4.44 14.13 3.77
C PRO A 229 5.70 13.31 4.07
N TYR A 230 6.85 13.64 3.46
CA TYR A 230 8.12 12.95 3.69
C TYR A 230 8.64 13.12 5.13
N PHE A 231 8.26 14.19 5.81
CA PHE A 231 8.71 14.53 7.16
C PHE A 231 7.68 14.18 8.24
N MET A 232 6.60 13.46 7.91
CA MET A 232 5.68 12.94 8.92
C MET A 232 6.35 11.78 9.67
N PRO A 233 6.49 11.85 11.00
CA PRO A 233 7.11 10.77 11.76
C PRO A 233 6.12 9.60 11.95
N PRO A 234 6.63 8.36 12.02
CA PRO A 234 5.78 7.21 12.31
C PRO A 234 5.12 7.35 13.69
N PRO A 235 3.82 7.02 13.83
CA PRO A 235 3.15 7.00 15.13
C PRO A 235 3.88 6.08 16.12
N PRO A 236 3.94 6.42 17.43
CA PRO A 236 3.33 7.56 18.11
C PRO A 236 4.28 8.77 18.30
N LEU A 237 5.36 8.89 17.52
CA LEU A 237 6.42 9.87 17.77
C LEU A 237 5.92 11.32 17.80
N LEU A 238 5.01 11.69 16.89
CA LEU A 238 4.47 13.06 16.86
C LEU A 238 3.58 13.35 18.06
N THR A 239 2.68 12.43 18.40
CA THR A 239 1.68 12.64 19.45
C THR A 239 2.28 12.67 20.85
N GLN A 240 3.42 12.01 21.05
CA GLN A 240 4.15 12.00 22.33
C GLN A 240 5.16 13.14 22.47
N HIS A 241 5.56 13.80 21.38
CA HIS A 241 6.58 14.84 21.42
C HIS A 241 6.03 16.17 21.97
N PRO A 242 6.76 16.92 22.82
CA PRO A 242 6.27 18.17 23.43
C PRO A 242 5.83 19.24 22.42
N GLN A 243 6.47 19.29 21.25
CA GLN A 243 6.15 20.22 20.17
C GLN A 243 5.18 19.65 19.13
N GLY A 244 4.78 18.38 19.26
CA GLY A 244 3.95 17.70 18.27
C GLY A 244 2.57 18.32 18.10
N SER A 245 1.91 18.67 19.21
CA SER A 245 0.61 19.37 19.17
C SER A 245 0.70 20.72 18.44
N LYS A 246 1.79 21.47 18.62
CA LYS A 246 2.03 22.72 17.89
C LYS A 246 2.21 22.47 16.40
N CYS A 247 2.97 21.43 16.02
CA CYS A 247 3.16 21.05 14.61
C CYS A 247 1.83 20.69 13.95
N LEU A 248 1.05 19.79 14.58
CA LEU A 248 -0.27 19.38 14.09
C LEU A 248 -1.21 20.57 13.92
N HIS A 249 -1.23 21.48 14.90
CA HIS A 249 -2.05 22.69 14.83
C HIS A 249 -1.61 23.65 13.71
N ASN A 250 -0.30 23.79 13.47
CA ASN A 250 0.22 24.58 12.34
C ASN A 250 -0.17 23.96 10.98
N LEU A 251 -0.04 22.64 10.85
CA LEU A 251 -0.46 21.89 9.66
C LEU A 251 -1.96 22.03 9.41
N TYR A 252 -2.78 21.88 10.47
CA TYR A 252 -4.21 22.15 10.42
C TYR A 252 -4.52 23.56 9.91
N ARG A 253 -3.88 24.60 10.46
CA ARG A 253 -4.14 25.99 10.04
C ARG A 253 -3.76 26.23 8.58
N GLY A 254 -2.63 25.71 8.13
CA GLY A 254 -2.21 25.82 6.73
C GLY A 254 -3.20 25.15 5.78
N LEU A 255 -3.62 23.92 6.09
CA LEU A 255 -4.63 23.19 5.31
C LEU A 255 -6.00 23.85 5.34
N ALA A 256 -6.46 24.30 6.50
CA ALA A 256 -7.73 25.01 6.64
C ALA A 256 -7.75 26.29 5.81
N SER A 257 -6.64 27.04 5.76
CA SER A 257 -6.50 28.23 4.92
C SER A 257 -6.58 27.91 3.42
N ILE A 258 -5.96 26.81 2.98
CA ILE A 258 -6.00 26.38 1.57
C ILE A 258 -7.42 25.90 1.20
N LEU A 259 -7.94 24.91 1.93
CA LEU A 259 -9.16 24.18 1.55
C LEU A 259 -10.44 24.99 1.77
N SER A 260 -10.41 26.04 2.59
CA SER A 260 -11.54 26.99 2.70
C SER A 260 -11.54 28.08 1.63
N SER A 261 -10.46 28.19 0.84
CA SER A 261 -10.33 29.19 -0.21
C SER A 261 -10.87 28.68 -1.56
N ARG A 262 -11.32 29.59 -2.41
CA ARG A 262 -11.74 29.26 -3.79
C ARG A 262 -10.51 29.12 -4.68
N LEU A 263 -10.00 27.90 -4.82
CA LEU A 263 -8.76 27.60 -5.54
C LEU A 263 -8.96 26.65 -6.71
N SER A 264 -8.00 26.68 -7.64
CA SER A 264 -7.88 25.75 -8.77
C SER A 264 -7.50 24.33 -8.31
N GLN A 265 -7.75 23.31 -9.14
CA GLN A 265 -7.39 21.91 -8.86
C GLN A 265 -5.88 21.74 -8.59
N LEU A 266 -5.02 22.38 -9.38
CA LEU A 266 -3.55 22.36 -9.21
C LEU A 266 -3.08 22.77 -7.79
N GLN A 267 -3.86 23.59 -7.10
CA GLN A 267 -3.58 24.04 -5.74
C GLN A 267 -4.29 23.21 -4.66
N ARG A 268 -5.46 22.66 -4.99
CA ARG A 268 -6.28 21.86 -4.07
C ARG A 268 -5.74 20.45 -3.91
N ASP A 269 -5.31 19.82 -5.00
CA ASP A 269 -4.91 18.42 -5.04
C ASP A 269 -3.73 18.12 -4.09
N PRO A 270 -2.65 18.92 -4.06
CA PRO A 270 -1.57 18.69 -3.09
C PRO A 270 -2.04 18.81 -1.64
N ALA A 271 -2.99 19.71 -1.36
CA ALA A 271 -3.53 19.90 -0.02
C ALA A 271 -4.42 18.73 0.42
N LEU A 272 -5.21 18.15 -0.50
CA LEU A 272 -5.97 16.93 -0.24
C LEU A 272 -5.04 15.74 0.01
N LYS A 273 -3.96 15.59 -0.76
CA LYS A 273 -2.94 14.54 -0.53
C LYS A 273 -2.27 14.69 0.84
N LEU A 274 -1.90 15.91 1.24
CA LEU A 274 -1.33 16.15 2.57
C LEU A 274 -2.34 15.85 3.69
N ALA A 275 -3.61 16.28 3.53
CA ALA A 275 -4.65 15.97 4.51
C ALA A 275 -4.88 14.46 4.65
N ALA A 276 -4.91 13.72 3.53
CA ALA A 276 -5.03 12.27 3.53
C ALA A 276 -3.85 11.60 4.26
N CYS A 277 -2.61 12.05 4.01
CA CYS A 277 -1.43 11.56 4.72
C CYS A 277 -1.54 11.75 6.24
N LEU A 278 -2.00 12.92 6.70
CA LEU A 278 -2.22 13.18 8.13
C LEU A 278 -3.33 12.31 8.72
N SER A 279 -4.44 12.15 7.98
CA SER A 279 -5.56 11.31 8.41
C SER A 279 -5.19 9.83 8.48
N GLN A 280 -4.37 9.34 7.56
CA GLN A 280 -3.89 7.95 7.59
C GLN A 280 -2.95 7.69 8.77
N ALA A 281 -2.06 8.62 9.10
CA ALA A 281 -1.08 8.44 10.17
C ALA A 281 -1.66 8.71 11.57
N TYR A 282 -2.57 9.68 11.72
CA TYR A 282 -3.01 10.19 13.03
C TYR A 282 -4.53 10.19 13.22
N GLY A 283 -5.28 9.58 12.29
CA GLY A 283 -6.74 9.58 12.33
C GLY A 283 -7.32 11.00 12.33
N ALA A 284 -8.39 11.22 13.09
CA ALA A 284 -8.98 12.55 13.23
C ALA A 284 -8.28 13.42 14.31
N GLU A 285 -7.25 12.93 14.99
CA GLU A 285 -6.64 13.61 16.15
C GLU A 285 -5.85 14.86 15.79
N TRP A 286 -5.40 14.99 14.54
CA TRP A 286 -4.73 16.20 14.06
C TRP A 286 -5.68 17.39 13.87
N ILE A 287 -6.99 17.14 13.85
CA ILE A 287 -8.04 18.16 13.74
C ILE A 287 -8.43 18.62 15.15
N PRO A 288 -8.42 19.94 15.44
CA PRO A 288 -8.72 20.43 16.78
C PRO A 288 -10.17 20.16 17.16
N ALA A 289 -10.41 19.78 18.41
CA ALA A 289 -11.75 19.60 18.93
C ALA A 289 -12.60 20.89 18.89
N GLY A 290 -13.92 20.73 18.90
CA GLY A 290 -14.88 21.83 18.93
C GLY A 290 -15.40 22.25 17.55
N ASN A 291 -16.10 23.39 17.52
CA ASN A 291 -16.90 23.79 16.36
C ASN A 291 -16.06 24.09 15.10
N THR A 292 -14.82 24.56 15.26
CA THR A 292 -13.93 24.86 14.13
C THR A 292 -13.46 23.59 13.44
N GLY A 293 -12.92 22.62 14.19
CA GLY A 293 -12.49 21.35 13.61
C GLY A 293 -13.64 20.51 13.08
N SER A 294 -14.79 20.52 13.77
CA SER A 294 -16.02 19.89 13.28
C SER A 294 -16.44 20.40 11.90
N LYS A 295 -16.44 21.73 11.70
CA LYS A 295 -16.74 22.34 10.39
C LYS A 295 -15.67 22.01 9.35
N PHE A 296 -14.40 22.02 9.76
CA PHE A 296 -13.29 21.73 8.87
C PHE A 296 -13.31 20.28 8.39
N LEU A 297 -13.55 19.30 9.28
CA LEU A 297 -13.67 17.91 8.92
C LEU A 297 -14.84 17.68 7.95
N ALA A 298 -16.00 18.28 8.22
CA ALA A 298 -17.12 18.21 7.29
C ALA A 298 -16.81 18.83 5.92
N LEU A 299 -16.11 19.97 5.88
CA LEU A 299 -15.64 20.58 4.64
C LEU A 299 -14.67 19.64 3.89
N LEU A 300 -13.70 19.06 4.59
CA LEU A 300 -12.67 18.19 4.03
C LEU A 300 -13.28 16.94 3.38
N VAL A 301 -14.20 16.26 4.08
CA VAL A 301 -14.90 15.08 3.55
C VAL A 301 -15.78 15.46 2.36
N ASN A 302 -16.52 16.57 2.43
CA ASN A 302 -17.32 17.04 1.30
C ASN A 302 -16.46 17.36 0.07
N LEU A 303 -15.30 18.00 0.24
CA LEU A 303 -14.37 18.28 -0.86
C LEU A 303 -13.84 16.98 -1.47
N ALA A 304 -13.50 15.99 -0.65
CA ALA A 304 -13.08 14.67 -1.13
C ALA A 304 -14.19 13.96 -1.93
N CYS A 305 -15.44 14.01 -1.46
CA CYS A 305 -16.59 13.46 -2.18
C CYS A 305 -16.81 14.16 -3.53
N VAL A 306 -16.73 15.50 -3.55
CA VAL A 306 -16.87 16.29 -4.79
C VAL A 306 -15.78 15.93 -5.78
N GLU A 307 -14.52 15.81 -5.35
CA GLU A 307 -13.41 15.48 -6.25
C GLU A 307 -13.54 14.07 -6.84
N VAL A 308 -13.96 13.08 -6.03
CA VAL A 308 -14.25 11.72 -6.51
C VAL A 308 -15.34 11.73 -7.56
N ARG A 309 -16.44 12.44 -7.32
CA ARG A 309 -17.55 12.54 -8.28
C ARG A 309 -17.11 13.21 -9.57
N LEU A 310 -16.42 14.35 -9.48
CA LEU A 310 -15.92 15.07 -10.66
C LEU A 310 -14.99 14.19 -11.50
N CYS A 311 -14.14 13.37 -10.89
CA CYS A 311 -13.21 12.52 -11.63
C CYS A 311 -13.87 11.28 -12.23
N LEU A 312 -14.89 10.70 -11.60
CA LEU A 312 -15.51 9.44 -12.03
C LEU A 312 -16.78 9.63 -12.88
N GLU A 313 -17.55 10.70 -12.66
CA GLU A 313 -18.78 10.99 -13.42
C GLU A 313 -18.48 11.72 -14.74
N GLU A 314 -17.45 12.59 -14.76
CA GLU A 314 -17.04 13.37 -15.94
C GLU A 314 -15.57 13.08 -16.32
N PRO A 315 -15.25 11.87 -16.84
CA PRO A 315 -13.89 11.54 -17.24
C PRO A 315 -13.50 12.36 -18.48
N ASP A 316 -12.72 13.41 -18.29
CA ASP A 316 -12.10 14.15 -19.39
C ASP A 316 -10.94 13.32 -19.97
N PRO A 317 -11.01 12.85 -21.24
CA PRO A 317 -10.01 12.00 -21.85
C PRO A 317 -8.63 12.64 -21.98
N ALA A 318 -8.49 13.96 -21.79
CA ALA A 318 -7.22 14.67 -21.80
C ALA A 318 -6.51 14.72 -20.43
N THR A 319 -7.20 14.41 -19.32
CA THR A 319 -6.71 14.64 -17.94
C THR A 319 -6.81 13.42 -17.02
N VAL A 320 -7.05 12.22 -17.56
CA VAL A 320 -7.16 10.97 -16.77
C VAL A 320 -5.80 10.54 -16.20
N ASP A 321 -4.70 10.77 -16.91
CA ASP A 321 -3.35 10.41 -16.46
C ASP A 321 -2.94 11.26 -15.24
N GLY A 322 -2.83 10.61 -14.08
CA GLY A 322 -2.31 11.20 -12.84
C GLY A 322 -3.35 11.60 -11.78
N LYS A 323 -4.67 11.44 -12.05
CA LYS A 323 -5.72 11.73 -11.05
C LYS A 323 -5.94 10.62 -10.03
N GLU A 324 -5.47 9.40 -10.29
CA GLU A 324 -5.60 8.24 -9.40
C GLU A 324 -5.02 8.48 -8.00
N GLU A 325 -3.88 9.17 -7.92
CA GLU A 325 -3.25 9.51 -6.64
C GLU A 325 -4.13 10.43 -5.79
N VAL A 326 -4.78 11.42 -6.42
CA VAL A 326 -5.69 12.34 -5.73
C VAL A 326 -6.96 11.62 -5.30
N MET A 327 -7.53 10.79 -6.18
CA MET A 327 -8.71 10.00 -5.85
C MET A 327 -8.45 9.02 -4.69
N THR A 328 -7.28 8.37 -4.69
CA THR A 328 -6.87 7.49 -3.58
C THR A 328 -6.72 8.26 -2.28
N ALA A 329 -6.15 9.47 -2.33
CA ALA A 329 -6.12 10.36 -1.16
C ALA A 329 -7.54 10.76 -0.71
N CYS A 330 -8.46 11.05 -1.64
CA CYS A 330 -9.85 11.33 -1.31
C CYS A 330 -10.56 10.12 -0.68
N TYR A 331 -10.28 8.90 -1.11
CA TYR A 331 -10.84 7.69 -0.47
C TYR A 331 -10.41 7.56 0.99
N ILE A 332 -9.16 7.88 1.33
CA ILE A 332 -8.68 7.92 2.73
C ILE A 332 -9.47 8.96 3.55
N LEU A 333 -9.72 10.13 2.96
CA LEU A 333 -10.48 11.20 3.63
C LEU A 333 -11.95 10.83 3.82
N ILE A 334 -12.57 10.17 2.84
CA ILE A 334 -13.94 9.66 2.93
C ILE A 334 -14.03 8.58 4.01
N GLU A 335 -13.07 7.65 4.06
CA GLU A 335 -13.00 6.61 5.10
C GLU A 335 -12.90 7.21 6.51
N MET A 336 -12.09 8.23 6.71
CA MET A 336 -12.08 8.99 7.96
C MET A 336 -13.45 9.59 8.29
N GLY A 337 -14.18 10.08 7.26
CA GLY A 337 -15.55 10.56 7.40
C GLY A 337 -16.52 9.47 7.86
N ILE A 338 -16.44 8.27 7.28
CA ILE A 338 -17.23 7.09 7.67
C ILE A 338 -16.95 6.76 9.15
N LEU A 339 -15.69 6.58 9.52
CA LEU A 339 -15.30 6.24 10.89
C LEU A 339 -15.77 7.29 11.91
N GLU A 340 -15.70 8.58 11.58
CA GLU A 340 -16.14 9.63 12.48
C GLU A 340 -17.68 9.73 12.57
N CYS A 341 -18.41 9.36 11.51
CA CYS A 341 -19.86 9.20 11.58
C CYS A 341 -20.25 8.07 12.55
N MET A 342 -19.51 6.97 12.56
CA MET A 342 -19.76 5.82 13.45
C MET A 342 -19.25 6.01 14.88
N ARG A 343 -18.44 7.05 15.12
CA ARG A 343 -17.86 7.32 16.44
C ARG A 343 -18.92 7.76 17.47
N GLU A 344 -19.04 7.00 18.55
CA GLU A 344 -19.91 7.31 19.69
C GLU A 344 -19.19 8.17 20.75
N GLU A 345 -17.92 7.87 21.04
CA GLU A 345 -17.16 8.56 22.08
C GLU A 345 -16.50 9.84 21.56
N LYS A 346 -16.92 10.97 22.14
CA LYS A 346 -16.38 12.32 21.86
C LYS A 346 -16.27 12.63 20.35
N PRO A 347 -17.36 12.48 19.57
CA PRO A 347 -17.31 12.76 18.16
C PRO A 347 -17.01 14.25 17.89
N LEU A 348 -16.19 14.49 16.88
CA LEU A 348 -15.94 15.79 16.27
C LEU A 348 -17.18 16.26 15.49
N LEU A 349 -17.87 15.35 14.81
CA LEU A 349 -19.04 15.67 14.00
C LEU A 349 -20.32 15.71 14.84
N LYS A 350 -21.13 16.76 14.66
CA LYS A 350 -22.48 16.83 15.23
C LYS A 350 -23.45 15.99 14.41
N GLU A 351 -24.54 15.55 15.01
CA GLU A 351 -25.54 14.70 14.36
C GLU A 351 -26.04 15.24 13.02
N LYS A 352 -26.35 16.54 12.95
CA LYS A 352 -26.77 17.17 11.68
C LYS A 352 -25.70 17.09 10.59
N GLN A 353 -24.43 17.18 10.96
CA GLN A 353 -23.32 17.06 10.02
C GLN A 353 -23.09 15.61 9.61
N LYS A 354 -23.25 14.66 10.54
CA LYS A 354 -23.17 13.22 10.23
C LYS A 354 -24.21 12.85 9.17
N VAL A 355 -25.48 13.20 9.38
CA VAL A 355 -26.56 12.94 8.41
C VAL A 355 -26.28 13.58 7.05
N GLN A 356 -25.82 14.83 7.03
CA GLN A 356 -25.46 15.52 5.78
C GLN A 356 -24.32 14.80 5.05
N LEU A 357 -23.26 14.41 5.78
CA LEU A 357 -22.10 13.75 5.20
C LEU A 357 -22.41 12.37 4.67
N VAL A 358 -23.27 11.58 5.35
CA VAL A 358 -23.74 10.30 4.84
C VAL A 358 -24.43 10.47 3.48
N GLY A 359 -25.26 11.51 3.33
CA GLY A 359 -25.85 11.86 2.04
C GLY A 359 -24.81 12.16 0.95
N THR A 360 -23.84 13.05 1.23
CA THR A 360 -22.78 13.39 0.26
C THR A 360 -21.89 12.19 -0.08
N MET A 361 -21.54 11.37 0.91
CA MET A 361 -20.75 10.15 0.70
C MET A 361 -21.52 9.15 -0.15
N GLY A 362 -22.83 9.00 0.06
CA GLY A 362 -23.70 8.18 -0.79
C GLY A 362 -23.63 8.59 -2.27
N GLU A 363 -23.64 9.88 -2.59
CA GLU A 363 -23.45 10.34 -3.97
C GLU A 363 -22.07 9.95 -4.53
N ALA A 364 -21.01 10.10 -3.73
CA ALA A 364 -19.66 9.71 -4.13
C ALA A 364 -19.51 8.19 -4.34
N PHE A 365 -20.12 7.37 -3.49
CA PHE A 365 -20.16 5.92 -3.68
C PHE A 365 -21.00 5.50 -4.88
N GLY A 366 -22.04 6.26 -5.23
CA GLY A 366 -22.75 6.09 -6.49
C GLY A 366 -21.81 6.21 -7.70
N ALA A 367 -20.94 7.24 -7.70
CA ALA A 367 -19.91 7.41 -8.73
C ALA A 367 -18.87 6.27 -8.74
N VAL A 368 -18.45 5.78 -7.56
CA VAL A 368 -17.54 4.63 -7.44
C VAL A 368 -18.16 3.35 -8.01
N ILE A 369 -19.43 3.08 -7.70
CA ILE A 369 -20.15 1.92 -8.25
C ILE A 369 -20.28 2.05 -9.77
N TYR A 370 -20.64 3.24 -10.26
CA TYR A 370 -20.73 3.52 -11.69
C TYR A 370 -19.39 3.26 -12.41
N TYR A 371 -18.28 3.70 -11.83
CA TYR A 371 -16.93 3.40 -12.33
C TYR A 371 -16.65 1.90 -12.35
N LEU A 372 -16.85 1.19 -11.23
CA LEU A 372 -16.56 -0.25 -11.13
C LEU A 372 -17.37 -1.09 -12.12
N ARG A 373 -18.62 -0.69 -12.43
CA ARG A 373 -19.44 -1.34 -13.47
C ARG A 373 -18.86 -1.24 -14.88
N GLN A 374 -18.03 -0.24 -15.14
CA GLN A 374 -17.41 0.01 -16.44
C GLN A 374 -16.00 -0.57 -16.55
N VAL A 375 -15.41 -1.03 -15.44
CA VAL A 375 -14.07 -1.61 -15.43
C VAL A 375 -14.09 -2.92 -16.23
N GLY A 376 -13.32 -2.96 -17.32
CA GLY A 376 -13.09 -4.17 -18.09
C GLY A 376 -12.28 -5.21 -17.32
N TRP A 377 -12.49 -6.49 -17.63
CA TRP A 377 -11.84 -7.61 -16.93
C TRP A 377 -10.31 -7.61 -17.05
N GLU A 378 -9.77 -6.94 -18.08
CA GLU A 378 -8.34 -6.75 -18.30
C GLU A 378 -7.69 -5.77 -17.31
N LYS A 379 -8.48 -4.90 -16.67
CA LYS A 379 -8.00 -3.87 -15.74
C LYS A 379 -8.11 -4.25 -14.26
N LEU A 380 -8.57 -5.46 -13.95
CA LEU A 380 -8.77 -5.90 -12.55
C LEU A 380 -7.47 -5.88 -11.72
N GLY A 381 -6.31 -5.98 -12.35
CA GLY A 381 -5.02 -5.91 -11.66
C GLY A 381 -4.54 -4.50 -11.32
N GLU A 382 -5.26 -3.45 -11.77
CA GLU A 382 -4.85 -2.07 -11.56
C GLU A 382 -5.02 -1.65 -10.08
N PRO A 383 -4.00 -1.01 -9.46
CA PRO A 383 -4.05 -0.60 -8.05
C PRO A 383 -5.24 0.31 -7.71
N PHE A 384 -5.66 1.15 -8.67
CA PHE A 384 -6.79 2.06 -8.46
C PHE A 384 -8.12 1.29 -8.34
N VAL A 385 -8.33 0.24 -9.14
CA VAL A 385 -9.52 -0.63 -9.01
C VAL A 385 -9.56 -1.28 -7.63
N PHE A 386 -8.41 -1.73 -7.13
CA PHE A 386 -8.31 -2.24 -5.76
C PHE A 386 -8.70 -1.19 -4.72
N ALA A 387 -8.18 0.03 -4.84
CA ALA A 387 -8.52 1.13 -3.94
C ALA A 387 -10.03 1.44 -3.95
N SER A 388 -10.66 1.44 -5.13
CA SER A 388 -12.11 1.65 -5.31
C SER A 388 -12.96 0.53 -4.70
N VAL A 389 -12.56 -0.74 -4.88
CA VAL A 389 -13.25 -1.88 -4.24
C VAL A 389 -13.10 -1.83 -2.72
N ARG A 390 -11.91 -1.48 -2.22
CA ARG A 390 -11.62 -1.37 -0.78
C ARG A 390 -12.48 -0.32 -0.09
N ILE A 391 -12.54 0.90 -0.64
CA ILE A 391 -13.32 1.98 -0.05
C ILE A 391 -14.83 1.67 -0.11
N LEU A 392 -15.30 1.03 -1.18
CA LEU A 392 -16.69 0.56 -1.27
C LEU A 392 -16.99 -0.51 -0.21
N GLY A 393 -16.06 -1.43 0.04
CA GLY A 393 -16.18 -2.40 1.14
C GLY A 393 -16.28 -1.73 2.52
N ALA A 394 -15.48 -0.68 2.77
CA ALA A 394 -15.57 0.09 4.01
C ALA A 394 -16.94 0.78 4.17
N TRP A 395 -17.54 1.27 3.09
CA TRP A 395 -18.90 1.82 3.11
C TRP A 395 -19.96 0.76 3.39
N MET A 396 -19.92 -0.36 2.67
CA MET A 396 -20.89 -1.47 2.82
C MET A 396 -20.88 -2.08 4.22
N ALA A 397 -19.76 -1.97 4.94
CA ALA A 397 -19.65 -2.46 6.31
C ALA A 397 -20.45 -1.61 7.31
N GLU A 398 -20.56 -0.31 7.07
CA GLU A 398 -21.11 0.66 8.04
C GLU A 398 -22.46 1.25 7.60
N GLU A 399 -22.72 1.36 6.30
CA GLU A 399 -23.97 1.88 5.72
C GLU A 399 -24.59 0.87 4.77
N THR A 400 -25.80 0.40 5.11
CA THR A 400 -26.43 -0.76 4.48
C THR A 400 -27.77 -0.44 3.82
N SER A 401 -28.29 0.77 4.02
CA SER A 401 -29.56 1.21 3.48
C SER A 401 -29.40 1.99 2.17
N SER A 402 -28.35 2.79 2.06
CA SER A 402 -28.05 3.59 0.88
C SER A 402 -27.48 2.74 -0.26
N LEU A 403 -27.86 3.04 -1.51
CA LEU A 403 -27.36 2.38 -2.73
C LEU A 403 -27.58 0.85 -2.79
N LYS A 404 -28.56 0.32 -2.06
CA LYS A 404 -28.77 -1.13 -1.94
C LYS A 404 -28.91 -1.83 -3.30
N GLN A 405 -29.73 -1.28 -4.19
CA GLN A 405 -29.95 -1.89 -5.51
C GLN A 405 -28.68 -1.83 -6.36
N GLU A 406 -28.01 -0.68 -6.32
CA GLU A 406 -26.80 -0.43 -7.09
C GLU A 406 -25.66 -1.38 -6.67
N ILE A 407 -25.54 -1.63 -5.36
CA ILE A 407 -24.63 -2.62 -4.80
C ILE A 407 -25.03 -4.02 -5.26
N CYS A 408 -26.32 -4.38 -5.21
CA CYS A 408 -26.80 -5.69 -5.65
C CYS A 408 -26.44 -5.97 -7.11
N ASP A 409 -26.63 -5.01 -8.03
CA ASP A 409 -26.24 -5.26 -9.43
C ASP A 409 -24.71 -5.26 -9.64
N LEU A 410 -23.92 -4.70 -8.71
CA LEU A 410 -22.45 -4.76 -8.75
C LEU A 410 -21.89 -6.07 -8.18
N LEU A 411 -22.65 -6.83 -7.38
CA LEU A 411 -22.19 -8.07 -6.74
C LEU A 411 -21.52 -9.06 -7.72
N PRO A 412 -22.04 -9.33 -8.93
CA PRO A 412 -21.39 -10.25 -9.86
C PRO A 412 -19.96 -9.83 -10.22
N PHE A 413 -19.73 -8.52 -10.38
CA PHE A 413 -18.39 -7.97 -10.61
C PHE A 413 -17.49 -8.18 -9.39
N LEU A 414 -17.96 -7.85 -8.17
CA LEU A 414 -17.17 -8.01 -6.94
C LEU A 414 -16.78 -9.48 -6.69
N VAL A 415 -17.71 -10.40 -6.93
CA VAL A 415 -17.46 -11.85 -6.82
C VAL A 415 -16.44 -12.31 -7.86
N HIS A 416 -16.52 -11.82 -9.10
CA HIS A 416 -15.54 -12.13 -10.13
C HIS A 416 -14.16 -11.56 -9.79
N TYR A 417 -14.09 -10.30 -9.39
CA TYR A 417 -12.88 -9.61 -8.97
C TYR A 417 -12.15 -10.38 -7.86
N ALA A 418 -12.88 -10.77 -6.80
CA ALA A 418 -12.33 -11.58 -5.71
C ALA A 418 -11.81 -12.95 -6.19
N LYS A 419 -12.53 -13.63 -7.10
CA LYS A 419 -12.09 -14.91 -7.69
C LYS A 419 -10.82 -14.76 -8.53
N THR A 420 -10.68 -13.67 -9.28
CA THR A 420 -9.53 -13.43 -10.17
C THR A 420 -8.27 -13.12 -9.36
N LEU A 421 -8.34 -12.20 -8.39
CA LEU A 421 -7.21 -11.92 -7.49
C LEU A 421 -6.75 -13.18 -6.73
N PHE A 422 -7.70 -14.02 -6.33
CA PHE A 422 -7.39 -15.28 -5.68
C PHE A 422 -6.62 -16.24 -6.60
N ARG A 423 -7.08 -16.43 -7.85
CA ARG A 423 -6.43 -17.32 -8.83
C ARG A 423 -5.05 -16.83 -9.28
N GLU A 424 -4.86 -15.53 -9.43
CA GLU A 424 -3.54 -14.95 -9.72
C GLU A 424 -2.58 -15.14 -8.55
N GLY A 425 -3.12 -15.11 -7.33
CA GLY A 425 -2.33 -15.38 -6.14
C GLY A 425 -1.80 -16.81 -6.04
N ASP A 426 -2.61 -17.80 -6.45
CA ASP A 426 -2.19 -19.21 -6.54
C ASP A 426 -1.12 -19.45 -7.61
N LYS A 427 -1.20 -18.78 -8.76
CA LYS A 427 -0.20 -18.89 -9.83
C LYS A 427 1.18 -18.35 -9.41
N ALA A 428 1.21 -17.28 -8.61
CA ALA A 428 2.45 -16.75 -8.03
C ALA A 428 3.09 -17.76 -7.06
N MET A 429 2.28 -18.46 -6.26
CA MET A 429 2.73 -19.50 -5.31
C MET A 429 3.16 -20.81 -6.00
N CYS A 430 2.55 -21.18 -7.13
CA CYS A 430 2.89 -22.38 -7.91
C CYS A 430 4.08 -22.20 -8.88
N SER A 431 4.72 -21.03 -8.92
CA SER A 431 5.99 -20.89 -9.64
C SER A 431 7.12 -21.47 -8.77
N PRO A 432 7.79 -22.57 -9.19
CA PRO A 432 8.95 -23.05 -8.45
C PRO A 432 10.01 -21.96 -8.49
N GLN A 433 10.49 -21.54 -7.31
CA GLN A 433 11.73 -20.78 -7.16
C GLN A 433 12.80 -21.42 -8.05
N GLN A 434 13.07 -20.82 -9.20
CA GLN A 434 14.18 -21.24 -10.03
C GLN A 434 15.44 -20.86 -9.27
N THR A 435 16.07 -21.92 -8.77
CA THR A 435 17.43 -22.00 -8.26
C THR A 435 18.33 -20.90 -8.79
N ALA A 436 18.88 -20.13 -7.86
CA ALA A 436 20.00 -19.24 -8.09
C ALA A 436 21.13 -20.00 -8.81
N VAL A 437 21.48 -19.54 -10.01
CA VAL A 437 22.76 -19.80 -10.65
C VAL A 437 23.50 -18.46 -10.72
N PRO A 438 24.75 -18.37 -10.23
CA PRO A 438 25.51 -17.12 -10.28
C PRO A 438 26.15 -16.95 -11.66
N GLY A 439 25.86 -15.85 -12.34
CA GLY A 439 26.64 -15.42 -13.51
C GLY A 439 25.93 -14.50 -14.50
N VAL A 440 26.56 -13.34 -14.73
CA VAL A 440 26.34 -12.33 -15.80
C VAL A 440 25.35 -11.18 -15.47
N PRO A 441 25.85 -9.94 -15.28
CA PRO A 441 25.04 -8.73 -15.14
C PRO A 441 24.81 -8.03 -16.49
N GLY A 442 23.56 -7.71 -16.81
CA GLY A 442 23.21 -6.85 -17.94
C GLY A 442 21.72 -6.82 -18.25
N SER A 443 21.12 -5.62 -18.11
CA SER A 443 19.75 -5.20 -18.47
C SER A 443 18.71 -5.17 -17.33
N PRO A 444 18.01 -4.03 -17.12
CA PRO A 444 17.00 -3.88 -16.09
C PRO A 444 15.71 -4.54 -16.55
N LYS A 445 15.26 -5.56 -15.83
CA LYS A 445 13.88 -6.03 -15.90
C LYS A 445 13.19 -5.62 -14.61
N ASP A 446 12.24 -4.72 -14.77
CA ASP A 446 11.01 -4.60 -14.02
C ASP A 446 11.13 -4.91 -12.52
N SER A 447 11.39 -3.84 -11.78
CA SER A 447 11.06 -3.73 -10.37
C SER A 447 9.70 -4.36 -10.11
N ALA A 448 9.69 -5.42 -9.31
CA ALA A 448 8.51 -6.08 -8.81
C ALA A 448 7.46 -5.03 -8.34
N LEU A 449 6.35 -4.95 -9.06
CA LEU A 449 5.11 -4.29 -8.65
C LEU A 449 4.35 -5.23 -7.67
N PRO A 450 3.26 -4.78 -7.02
CA PRO A 450 3.07 -4.66 -5.58
C PRO A 450 2.14 -5.75 -5.03
N THR A 451 2.23 -6.98 -5.53
CA THR A 451 1.33 -8.08 -5.12
C THR A 451 1.65 -8.64 -3.74
N ASP A 452 2.91 -8.55 -3.29
CA ASP A 452 3.32 -9.02 -1.95
C ASP A 452 3.11 -7.98 -0.84
N ALA A 453 2.96 -6.69 -1.18
CA ALA A 453 2.66 -5.64 -0.21
C ALA A 453 1.17 -5.59 0.16
N LEU A 454 0.28 -5.86 -0.80
CA LEU A 454 -1.18 -5.92 -0.59
C LEU A 454 -1.61 -7.05 0.35
N ARG A 455 -0.85 -8.15 0.43
CA ARG A 455 -1.15 -9.31 1.30
C ARG A 455 -0.76 -9.12 2.76
N ARG A 456 0.07 -8.12 3.07
CA ARG A 456 0.48 -7.77 4.44
C ARG A 456 -0.28 -6.58 5.01
N ASP A 457 -1.25 -6.05 4.27
CA ASP A 457 -2.01 -4.89 4.70
C ASP A 457 -3.08 -5.28 5.74
N GLY A 458 -3.06 -4.61 6.89
CA GLY A 458 -4.00 -4.82 7.99
C GLY A 458 -5.46 -4.57 7.61
N CYS A 459 -5.71 -3.88 6.50
CA CYS A 459 -7.04 -3.62 5.97
C CYS A 459 -7.82 -4.90 5.62
N PHE A 460 -7.16 -5.95 5.14
CA PHE A 460 -7.85 -7.18 4.76
C PHE A 460 -8.23 -8.03 5.98
N ALA A 461 -7.38 -8.04 7.01
CA ALA A 461 -7.71 -8.59 8.32
C ALA A 461 -8.83 -7.79 9.00
N SER A 462 -8.82 -6.46 8.86
CA SER A 462 -9.87 -5.58 9.38
C SER A 462 -11.21 -5.78 8.68
N LEU A 463 -11.23 -5.89 7.33
CA LEU A 463 -12.45 -6.17 6.57
C LEU A 463 -13.05 -7.54 6.96
N MET A 464 -12.20 -8.55 7.13
CA MET A 464 -12.62 -9.87 7.60
C MET A 464 -13.21 -9.81 9.02
N ASP A 465 -12.50 -9.14 9.94
CA ASP A 465 -12.96 -8.96 11.32
C ASP A 465 -14.30 -8.22 11.38
N THR A 466 -14.49 -7.19 10.56
CA THR A 466 -15.77 -6.47 10.44
C THR A 466 -16.87 -7.38 9.90
N LEU A 467 -16.67 -8.05 8.76
CA LEU A 467 -17.65 -8.98 8.19
C LEU A 467 -18.05 -10.07 9.19
N MET A 468 -17.08 -10.60 9.95
CA MET A 468 -17.32 -11.61 10.99
C MET A 468 -18.12 -11.08 12.17
N LYS A 469 -17.95 -9.81 12.55
CA LYS A 469 -18.72 -9.16 13.61
C LYS A 469 -20.13 -8.76 13.16
N SER A 470 -20.33 -8.49 11.87
CA SER A 470 -21.62 -8.03 11.34
C SER A 470 -22.69 -9.12 11.34
N LEU A 471 -22.39 -10.36 10.92
CA LEU A 471 -23.42 -11.39 10.77
C LEU A 471 -24.14 -11.74 12.09
N PRO A 472 -23.45 -11.96 13.24
CA PRO A 472 -24.10 -12.24 14.52
C PRO A 472 -25.01 -11.10 15.00
N PHE A 473 -24.74 -9.86 14.59
CA PHE A 473 -25.55 -8.69 14.92
C PHE A 473 -26.74 -8.50 13.99
N LEU A 474 -26.58 -8.84 12.71
CA LEU A 474 -27.62 -8.66 11.68
C LEU A 474 -28.70 -9.74 11.74
N LEU A 475 -28.33 -10.99 12.02
CA LEU A 475 -29.26 -12.11 11.97
C LEU A 475 -30.45 -11.99 12.94
N PRO A 476 -30.29 -11.50 14.19
CA PRO A 476 -31.42 -11.30 15.12
C PRO A 476 -32.38 -10.17 14.72
N GLN A 477 -32.01 -9.31 13.75
CA GLN A 477 -32.81 -8.16 13.36
C GLN A 477 -33.82 -8.51 12.27
N GLN A 478 -35.10 -8.32 12.55
CA GLN A 478 -36.16 -8.57 11.57
C GLN A 478 -36.03 -7.62 10.36
N GLY A 479 -36.09 -8.18 9.15
CA GLY A 479 -36.08 -7.43 7.87
C GLY A 479 -34.72 -7.31 7.18
N HIS A 480 -33.62 -7.81 7.76
CA HIS A 480 -32.27 -7.70 7.19
C HIS A 480 -31.74 -8.99 6.55
N LEU A 481 -32.62 -9.94 6.22
CA LEU A 481 -32.23 -11.28 5.77
C LEU A 481 -31.41 -11.29 4.47
N VAL A 482 -31.70 -10.40 3.52
CA VAL A 482 -30.93 -10.26 2.27
C VAL A 482 -29.50 -9.79 2.55
N LEU A 483 -29.32 -8.88 3.49
CA LEU A 483 -28.00 -8.41 3.89
C LEU A 483 -27.25 -9.51 4.65
N ALA A 484 -27.92 -10.20 5.57
CA ALA A 484 -27.35 -11.34 6.28
C ALA A 484 -26.87 -12.43 5.29
N ALA A 485 -27.65 -12.73 4.24
CA ALA A 485 -27.26 -13.66 3.19
C ALA A 485 -25.98 -13.22 2.45
N ASN A 486 -25.88 -11.94 2.10
CA ASN A 486 -24.68 -11.38 1.45
C ASN A 486 -23.44 -11.45 2.37
N VAL A 487 -23.58 -11.03 3.62
CA VAL A 487 -22.49 -11.04 4.61
C VAL A 487 -22.06 -12.48 4.93
N ALA A 488 -23.01 -13.40 5.11
CA ALA A 488 -22.72 -14.81 5.36
C ALA A 488 -21.98 -15.43 4.17
N THR A 489 -22.48 -15.22 2.95
CA THR A 489 -21.89 -15.80 1.74
C THR A 489 -20.48 -15.26 1.50
N LEU A 490 -20.31 -13.93 1.56
CA LEU A 490 -19.01 -13.29 1.39
C LEU A 490 -18.02 -13.73 2.48
N GLY A 491 -18.44 -13.69 3.74
CA GLY A 491 -17.62 -14.09 4.88
C GLY A 491 -17.18 -15.55 4.79
N LEU A 492 -18.07 -16.49 4.42
CA LEU A 492 -17.72 -17.89 4.23
C LEU A 492 -16.78 -18.11 3.03
N MET A 493 -17.03 -17.44 1.91
CA MET A 493 -16.15 -17.51 0.74
C MET A 493 -14.75 -17.01 1.06
N MET A 494 -14.63 -15.92 1.82
CA MET A 494 -13.34 -15.39 2.24
C MET A 494 -12.69 -16.24 3.34
N ALA A 495 -13.44 -16.78 4.30
CA ALA A 495 -12.90 -17.68 5.33
C ALA A 495 -12.22 -18.90 4.71
N ARG A 496 -12.82 -19.47 3.65
CA ARG A 496 -12.21 -20.57 2.87
C ARG A 496 -10.86 -20.19 2.27
N ILE A 497 -10.78 -18.99 1.70
CA ILE A 497 -9.58 -18.45 1.05
C ILE A 497 -8.44 -18.25 2.06
N LEU A 498 -8.80 -18.00 3.32
CA LEU A 498 -7.87 -17.54 4.35
C LEU A 498 -7.55 -18.58 5.43
N ALA A 499 -8.12 -19.78 5.31
CA ALA A 499 -7.93 -20.85 6.29
C ALA A 499 -6.46 -21.24 6.52
N SER A 500 -5.59 -21.01 5.53
CA SER A 500 -4.14 -21.25 5.61
C SER A 500 -3.36 -20.16 6.34
N PHE A 501 -3.98 -19.05 6.73
CA PHE A 501 -3.32 -17.94 7.41
C PHE A 501 -3.64 -17.94 8.92
N PRO A 502 -2.64 -17.70 9.79
CA PRO A 502 -2.82 -17.72 11.25
C PRO A 502 -3.86 -16.69 11.74
N VAL A 503 -3.98 -15.57 11.03
CA VAL A 503 -4.82 -14.42 11.40
C VAL A 503 -6.28 -14.82 11.67
N LEU A 504 -6.83 -15.78 10.94
CA LEU A 504 -8.24 -16.16 11.03
C LEU A 504 -8.50 -17.28 12.04
N GLN A 505 -7.48 -18.06 12.40
CA GLN A 505 -7.55 -19.03 13.50
C GLN A 505 -7.43 -18.35 14.86
N GLU A 506 -6.79 -17.17 14.91
CA GLU A 506 -6.55 -16.39 16.13
C GLU A 506 -7.62 -15.30 16.37
N THR A 507 -8.49 -14.99 15.40
CA THR A 507 -9.53 -13.97 15.58
C THR A 507 -10.66 -14.45 16.49
N PRO A 508 -10.98 -13.74 17.58
CA PRO A 508 -12.03 -14.14 18.52
C PRO A 508 -13.45 -14.06 17.91
N SER A 509 -13.62 -13.37 16.78
CA SER A 509 -14.90 -13.18 16.11
C SER A 509 -15.28 -14.32 15.16
N ALA A 510 -14.33 -15.18 14.77
CA ALA A 510 -14.61 -16.27 13.84
C ALA A 510 -15.64 -17.29 14.39
N PRO A 511 -15.54 -17.78 15.64
CA PRO A 511 -16.54 -18.73 16.17
C PRO A 511 -17.97 -18.19 16.14
N ALA A 512 -18.17 -16.94 16.56
CA ALA A 512 -19.49 -16.30 16.57
C ALA A 512 -20.07 -16.13 15.15
N PHE A 513 -19.21 -15.79 14.18
CA PHE A 513 -19.61 -15.71 12.78
C PHE A 513 -20.11 -17.07 12.25
N PHE A 514 -19.35 -18.14 12.49
CA PHE A 514 -19.72 -19.47 12.02
C PHE A 514 -20.98 -20.01 12.72
N GLU A 515 -21.18 -19.71 14.00
CA GLU A 515 -22.43 -20.02 14.71
C GLU A 515 -23.63 -19.30 14.08
N ALA A 516 -23.50 -18.00 13.79
CA ALA A 516 -24.55 -17.24 13.10
C ALA A 516 -24.79 -17.77 11.67
N ALA A 517 -23.73 -18.14 10.94
CA ALA A 517 -23.84 -18.74 9.62
C ALA A 517 -24.57 -20.09 9.65
N ILE A 518 -24.30 -20.93 10.65
CA ILE A 518 -25.03 -22.19 10.87
C ILE A 518 -26.52 -21.90 11.05
N CYS A 519 -26.89 -20.97 11.94
CA CYS A 519 -28.28 -20.60 12.17
C CYS A 519 -28.97 -20.08 10.90
N PHE A 520 -28.30 -19.23 10.13
CA PHE A 520 -28.83 -18.71 8.86
C PHE A 520 -29.05 -19.84 7.83
N LEU A 521 -28.08 -20.75 7.70
CA LEU A 521 -28.15 -21.79 6.68
C LEU A 521 -29.12 -22.92 7.06
N SER A 522 -29.20 -23.30 8.34
CA SER A 522 -29.99 -24.43 8.80
C SER A 522 -31.50 -24.15 8.86
N GLN A 523 -31.90 -22.90 9.07
CA GLN A 523 -33.31 -22.54 9.34
C GLN A 523 -34.12 -22.20 8.09
N ALA A 524 -33.55 -22.29 6.89
CA ALA A 524 -34.23 -21.86 5.66
C ALA A 524 -35.39 -22.77 5.25
N HIS A 525 -35.39 -24.05 5.64
CA HIS A 525 -36.37 -25.04 5.18
C HIS A 525 -37.02 -25.82 6.32
N ALA A 526 -38.30 -26.16 6.15
CA ALA A 526 -39.07 -26.98 7.07
C ALA A 526 -40.09 -27.88 6.32
N ALA A 527 -40.64 -28.87 7.03
CA ALA A 527 -41.71 -29.72 6.51
C ALA A 527 -43.06 -28.99 6.60
N GLN A 528 -43.72 -28.81 5.46
CA GLN A 528 -45.06 -28.21 5.38
C GLN A 528 -46.02 -29.18 4.69
N GLU A 529 -47.27 -29.22 5.16
CA GLU A 529 -48.30 -30.06 4.55
C GLU A 529 -48.69 -29.52 3.17
N ASP A 530 -48.51 -30.34 2.13
CA ASP A 530 -48.91 -29.99 0.78
C ASP A 530 -50.45 -29.98 0.69
N PRO A 531 -51.06 -28.85 0.28
CA PRO A 531 -52.52 -28.72 0.19
C PRO A 531 -53.16 -29.71 -0.80
N ILE A 532 -52.40 -30.32 -1.72
CA ILE A 532 -52.91 -31.25 -2.73
C ILE A 532 -52.77 -32.71 -2.29
N SER A 533 -51.57 -33.13 -1.88
CA SER A 533 -51.29 -34.55 -1.57
C SER A 533 -51.54 -34.94 -0.12
N LYS A 534 -51.72 -33.98 0.81
CA LYS A 534 -51.69 -34.19 2.28
C LYS A 534 -50.42 -34.88 2.79
N SER A 535 -49.37 -34.93 1.96
CA SER A 535 -48.05 -35.38 2.36
C SER A 535 -47.23 -34.17 2.82
N LEU A 536 -46.24 -34.40 3.68
CA LEU A 536 -45.30 -33.35 4.07
C LEU A 536 -44.30 -33.14 2.91
N ALA A 537 -44.20 -31.90 2.45
CA ALA A 537 -43.26 -31.46 1.43
C ALA A 537 -42.21 -30.51 2.03
N MET A 538 -41.05 -30.44 1.38
CA MET A 538 -40.02 -29.46 1.71
C MET A 538 -40.49 -28.06 1.28
N ALA A 539 -40.53 -27.11 2.22
CA ALA A 539 -40.90 -25.73 1.96
C ALA A 539 -39.95 -24.75 2.66
N VAL A 540 -39.90 -23.53 2.14
CA VAL A 540 -39.15 -22.43 2.74
C VAL A 540 -39.91 -21.93 3.97
N VAL A 541 -39.21 -21.66 5.07
CA VAL A 541 -39.82 -21.18 6.31
C VAL A 541 -40.44 -19.78 6.10
N PRO A 542 -41.59 -19.43 6.73
CA PRO A 542 -42.27 -18.14 6.54
C PRO A 542 -41.36 -16.91 6.73
N ASP A 543 -40.38 -16.99 7.64
CA ASP A 543 -39.43 -15.90 7.89
C ASP A 543 -38.49 -15.64 6.69
N TYR A 544 -38.31 -16.64 5.82
CA TYR A 544 -37.49 -16.58 4.60
C TYR A 544 -38.32 -16.32 3.34
N GLU A 545 -39.62 -16.68 3.34
CA GLU A 545 -40.49 -16.61 2.15
C GLU A 545 -40.44 -15.26 1.43
N ALA A 546 -40.55 -14.15 2.17
CA ALA A 546 -40.61 -12.81 1.59
C ALA A 546 -39.30 -12.38 0.91
N ALA A 547 -38.16 -12.92 1.33
CA ALA A 547 -36.83 -12.58 0.80
C ALA A 547 -36.22 -13.71 -0.04
N TRP A 548 -36.87 -14.88 -0.14
CA TRP A 548 -36.30 -16.08 -0.73
C TRP A 548 -35.86 -15.88 -2.18
N ALA A 549 -36.66 -15.16 -2.96
CA ALA A 549 -36.33 -14.86 -4.36
C ALA A 549 -35.00 -14.11 -4.51
N ASP A 550 -34.65 -13.25 -3.55
CA ASP A 550 -33.42 -12.46 -3.56
C ASP A 550 -32.23 -13.21 -2.96
N ILE A 551 -32.48 -14.14 -2.03
CA ILE A 551 -31.41 -14.83 -1.29
C ILE A 551 -31.12 -16.24 -1.76
N ARG A 552 -31.99 -16.89 -2.55
CA ARG A 552 -31.86 -18.30 -2.94
C ARG A 552 -30.45 -18.62 -3.46
N GLU A 553 -29.97 -17.87 -4.44
CA GLU A 553 -28.65 -18.08 -5.04
C GLU A 553 -27.50 -17.88 -4.04
N LEU A 554 -27.62 -16.86 -3.17
CA LEU A 554 -26.65 -16.59 -2.11
C LEU A 554 -26.64 -17.71 -1.07
N TRP A 555 -27.81 -18.22 -0.69
CA TRP A 555 -27.95 -19.31 0.26
C TRP A 555 -27.31 -20.60 -0.28
N PHE A 556 -27.54 -20.96 -1.55
CA PHE A 556 -26.88 -22.11 -2.17
C PHE A 556 -25.36 -21.96 -2.21
N LEU A 557 -24.87 -20.76 -2.57
CA LEU A 557 -23.44 -20.47 -2.57
C LEU A 557 -22.84 -20.51 -1.16
N GLY A 558 -23.59 -20.02 -0.16
CA GLY A 558 -23.27 -20.08 1.25
C GLY A 558 -23.16 -21.52 1.77
N MET A 559 -24.13 -22.38 1.46
CA MET A 559 -24.10 -23.82 1.80
C MET A 559 -22.84 -24.51 1.26
N GLN A 560 -22.52 -24.27 -0.01
CA GLN A 560 -21.32 -24.84 -0.64
C GLN A 560 -20.03 -24.29 -0.02
N ALA A 561 -19.97 -22.99 0.24
CA ALA A 561 -18.81 -22.35 0.88
C ALA A 561 -18.61 -22.91 2.30
N PHE A 562 -19.70 -23.05 3.07
CA PHE A 562 -19.68 -23.61 4.41
C PHE A 562 -19.19 -25.05 4.44
N ALA A 563 -19.73 -25.92 3.56
CA ALA A 563 -19.30 -27.33 3.48
C ALA A 563 -17.78 -27.44 3.29
N ASN A 564 -17.21 -26.62 2.42
CA ASN A 564 -15.76 -26.57 2.19
C ASN A 564 -14.96 -26.07 3.41
N CYS A 565 -15.57 -25.24 4.27
CA CYS A 565 -14.91 -24.77 5.50
C CYS A 565 -14.81 -25.87 6.57
N ILE A 566 -15.72 -26.85 6.59
CA ILE A 566 -15.76 -27.91 7.63
C ILE A 566 -14.42 -28.64 7.76
N ALA A 567 -13.78 -28.98 6.64
CA ALA A 567 -12.49 -29.66 6.63
C ALA A 567 -11.29 -28.72 6.89
N LEU A 568 -11.48 -27.40 6.78
CA LEU A 568 -10.41 -26.41 6.89
C LEU A 568 -10.16 -25.95 8.33
N PHE A 569 -11.19 -25.97 9.18
CA PHE A 569 -11.11 -25.49 10.56
C PHE A 569 -11.29 -26.64 11.55
N PRO A 570 -10.28 -27.01 12.36
CA PRO A 570 -10.35 -28.18 13.26
C PRO A 570 -11.48 -28.11 14.29
N TRP A 571 -11.90 -26.92 14.70
CA TRP A 571 -12.95 -26.70 15.69
C TRP A 571 -14.37 -26.69 15.08
N LEU A 572 -14.49 -26.52 13.76
CA LEU A 572 -15.79 -26.32 13.10
C LEU A 572 -16.67 -27.58 13.07
N PRO A 573 -16.16 -28.81 12.82
CA PRO A 573 -16.97 -30.02 12.91
C PRO A 573 -17.66 -30.20 14.27
N HIS A 574 -16.97 -29.82 15.36
CA HIS A 574 -17.53 -29.90 16.70
C HIS A 574 -18.68 -28.90 16.89
N MET A 575 -18.52 -27.67 16.38
CA MET A 575 -19.56 -26.64 16.43
C MET A 575 -20.82 -27.04 15.63
N VAL A 576 -20.64 -27.63 14.45
CA VAL A 576 -21.76 -28.17 13.64
C VAL A 576 -22.52 -29.26 14.39
N LEU A 577 -21.83 -30.10 15.18
CA LEU A 577 -22.49 -31.13 15.99
C LEU A 577 -23.22 -30.55 17.20
N GLN A 578 -22.70 -29.49 17.81
CA GLN A 578 -23.34 -28.81 18.93
C GLN A 578 -24.64 -28.10 18.51
N SER A 579 -24.73 -27.63 17.27
CA SER A 579 -25.94 -26.95 16.77
C SER A 579 -27.11 -27.90 16.46
N SER A 580 -26.91 -29.22 16.56
CA SER A 580 -27.90 -30.25 16.18
C SER A 580 -28.33 -30.24 14.71
N TRP A 581 -27.69 -29.43 13.87
CA TRP A 581 -28.08 -29.26 12.46
C TRP A 581 -28.09 -30.58 11.67
N PRO A 582 -27.10 -31.47 11.77
CA PRO A 582 -27.13 -32.75 11.06
C PRO A 582 -28.32 -33.64 11.45
N GLN A 583 -28.68 -33.65 12.74
CA GLN A 583 -29.79 -34.45 13.28
C GLN A 583 -31.12 -33.89 12.77
N ASP A 584 -31.31 -32.58 12.88
CA ASP A 584 -32.53 -31.90 12.44
C ASP A 584 -32.74 -32.04 10.93
N LEU A 585 -31.65 -31.97 10.14
CA LEU A 585 -31.69 -32.17 8.70
C LEU A 585 -32.10 -33.60 8.32
N LEU A 586 -31.54 -34.62 8.96
CA LEU A 586 -31.90 -36.02 8.70
C LEU A 586 -33.33 -36.34 9.16
N GLU A 587 -33.77 -35.77 10.28
CA GLU A 587 -35.15 -35.89 10.74
C GLU A 587 -36.12 -35.22 9.76
N LEU A 588 -35.76 -34.06 9.23
CA LEU A 588 -36.54 -33.36 8.20
C LEU A 588 -36.67 -34.20 6.93
N LEU A 589 -35.55 -34.75 6.44
CA LEU A 589 -35.54 -35.67 5.28
C LEU A 589 -36.37 -36.94 5.53
N GLY A 590 -36.44 -37.43 6.77
CA GLY A 590 -37.29 -38.57 7.13
C GLY A 590 -38.80 -38.26 7.15
N LYS A 591 -39.19 -36.99 7.27
CA LYS A 591 -40.60 -36.56 7.31
C LYS A 591 -41.18 -36.23 5.94
N VAL A 592 -40.37 -35.69 5.04
CA VAL A 592 -40.84 -35.18 3.74
C VAL A 592 -40.83 -36.25 2.65
N ALA A 593 -41.69 -36.11 1.65
CA ALA A 593 -41.71 -36.99 0.49
C ALA A 593 -40.46 -36.74 -0.40
N PRO A 594 -39.76 -37.78 -0.91
CA PRO A 594 -38.58 -37.61 -1.74
C PRO A 594 -38.79 -36.73 -2.98
N ASP A 595 -39.96 -36.87 -3.62
CA ASP A 595 -40.33 -36.10 -4.83
C ASP A 595 -40.47 -34.59 -4.55
N SER A 596 -40.56 -34.18 -3.29
CA SER A 596 -40.68 -32.78 -2.89
C SER A 596 -39.34 -32.06 -2.73
N VAL A 597 -38.22 -32.78 -2.71
CA VAL A 597 -36.89 -32.20 -2.53
C VAL A 597 -36.20 -32.13 -3.89
N ASP A 598 -35.90 -30.92 -4.35
CA ASP A 598 -35.20 -30.74 -5.62
C ASP A 598 -33.73 -31.23 -5.56
N PHE A 599 -33.16 -31.47 -6.74
CA PHE A 599 -31.80 -31.98 -6.88
C PHE A 599 -30.74 -31.00 -6.34
N GLU A 600 -30.98 -29.69 -6.39
CA GLU A 600 -30.03 -28.67 -5.92
C GLU A 600 -29.92 -28.72 -4.39
N LEU A 601 -31.06 -28.85 -3.69
CA LEU A 601 -31.16 -29.04 -2.25
C LEU A 601 -30.49 -30.34 -1.81
N ILE A 602 -30.77 -31.45 -2.51
CA ILE A 602 -30.12 -32.74 -2.24
C ILE A 602 -28.59 -32.59 -2.32
N ALA A 603 -28.08 -31.91 -3.34
CA ALA A 603 -26.65 -31.74 -3.54
C ALA A 603 -25.99 -30.93 -2.41
N VAL A 604 -26.60 -29.84 -1.95
CA VAL A 604 -26.03 -29.03 -0.85
C VAL A 604 -26.16 -29.71 0.51
N PHE A 605 -27.25 -30.42 0.78
CA PHE A 605 -27.41 -31.22 2.00
C PHE A 605 -26.40 -32.37 2.05
N GLN A 606 -26.20 -33.07 0.92
CA GLN A 606 -25.15 -34.08 0.81
C GLN A 606 -23.77 -33.45 1.10
N GLY A 607 -23.48 -32.28 0.55
CA GLY A 607 -22.18 -31.61 0.73
C GLY A 607 -21.84 -31.39 2.21
N ILE A 608 -22.79 -30.89 3.00
CA ILE A 608 -22.60 -30.66 4.44
C ILE A 608 -22.38 -31.97 5.19
N LEU A 609 -23.26 -32.96 4.99
CA LEU A 609 -23.21 -34.24 5.69
C LEU A 609 -21.94 -35.04 5.33
N LEU A 610 -21.53 -35.00 4.06
CA LEU A 610 -20.35 -35.68 3.56
C LEU A 610 -19.07 -35.10 4.16
N GLU A 611 -18.90 -33.78 4.11
CA GLU A 611 -17.70 -33.13 4.65
C GLU A 611 -17.63 -33.25 6.16
N LEU A 612 -18.77 -33.24 6.87
CA LEU A 612 -18.82 -33.53 8.31
C LEU A 612 -18.40 -34.97 8.63
N ALA A 613 -18.90 -35.96 7.88
CA ALA A 613 -18.55 -37.36 8.07
C ALA A 613 -17.06 -37.64 7.79
N ARG A 614 -16.45 -36.91 6.84
CA ARG A 614 -15.02 -37.00 6.53
C ARG A 614 -14.16 -36.31 7.58
N ALA A 615 -14.58 -35.14 8.06
CA ALA A 615 -13.79 -34.32 8.99
C ALA A 615 -13.87 -34.80 10.44
N SER A 616 -14.92 -35.53 10.83
CA SER A 616 -15.14 -35.96 12.22
C SER A 616 -15.74 -37.36 12.33
N GLN A 617 -15.04 -38.25 13.05
CA GLN A 617 -15.54 -39.58 13.38
C GLN A 617 -16.84 -39.53 14.19
N GLN A 618 -16.93 -38.59 15.14
CA GLN A 618 -18.15 -38.37 15.92
C GLN A 618 -19.31 -37.92 15.01
N GLY A 619 -19.02 -37.10 13.99
CA GLY A 619 -20.01 -36.67 13.01
C GLY A 619 -20.53 -37.84 12.18
N LYS A 620 -19.64 -38.73 11.74
CA LYS A 620 -20.00 -39.97 11.04
C LYS A 620 -20.91 -40.86 11.90
N GLU A 621 -20.62 -41.03 13.19
CA GLU A 621 -21.45 -41.80 14.12
C GLU A 621 -22.84 -41.20 14.32
N VAL A 622 -22.94 -39.87 14.44
CA VAL A 622 -24.23 -39.17 14.56
C VAL A 622 -25.09 -39.39 13.31
N ILE A 623 -24.51 -39.23 12.13
CA ILE A 623 -25.22 -39.45 10.84
C ILE A 623 -25.70 -40.91 10.75
N MET A 624 -24.88 -41.87 11.17
CA MET A 624 -25.25 -43.30 11.17
C MET A 624 -26.37 -43.62 12.17
N SER A 625 -26.36 -43.02 13.36
CA SER A 625 -27.40 -43.28 14.36
C SER A 625 -28.78 -42.75 13.96
N GLN A 626 -28.83 -41.74 13.07
CA GLN A 626 -30.05 -41.15 12.53
C GLN A 626 -30.48 -41.73 11.16
N GLN A 627 -30.16 -43.01 10.91
CA GLN A 627 -30.48 -43.70 9.65
C GLN A 627 -29.91 -43.00 8.39
N GLY A 628 -28.83 -42.22 8.51
CA GLY A 628 -28.30 -41.40 7.42
C GLY A 628 -27.92 -42.19 6.17
N LYS A 629 -27.58 -43.49 6.30
CA LYS A 629 -27.35 -44.38 5.16
C LYS A 629 -28.63 -44.67 4.37
N GLU A 630 -29.74 -44.90 5.06
CA GLU A 630 -31.04 -45.18 4.43
C GLU A 630 -31.54 -43.92 3.71
N TRP A 631 -31.41 -42.75 4.34
CA TRP A 631 -31.76 -41.47 3.71
C TRP A 631 -30.84 -41.12 2.55
N ALA A 632 -29.53 -41.36 2.66
CA ALA A 632 -28.61 -41.14 1.56
C ALA A 632 -28.97 -41.98 0.32
N ASN A 633 -29.38 -43.24 0.52
CA ASN A 633 -29.84 -44.09 -0.57
C ASN A 633 -31.16 -43.58 -1.17
N LEU A 634 -32.16 -43.28 -0.33
CA LEU A 634 -33.49 -42.83 -0.74
C LEU A 634 -33.45 -41.54 -1.58
N TYR A 635 -32.62 -40.58 -1.18
CA TYR A 635 -32.48 -39.28 -1.84
C TYR A 635 -31.38 -39.25 -2.91
N GLY A 636 -30.72 -40.37 -3.21
CA GLY A 636 -29.68 -40.43 -4.25
C GLY A 636 -28.36 -39.72 -3.90
N MET A 637 -28.04 -39.60 -2.60
CA MET A 637 -26.79 -39.02 -2.10
C MET A 637 -25.64 -40.05 -2.15
N ALA A 638 -25.23 -40.43 -3.36
CA ALA A 638 -24.26 -41.51 -3.58
C ALA A 638 -22.90 -41.30 -2.88
N ALA A 639 -22.41 -40.07 -2.81
CA ALA A 639 -21.10 -39.78 -2.20
C ALA A 639 -21.14 -39.94 -0.67
N LEU A 640 -22.26 -39.56 -0.05
CA LEU A 640 -22.48 -39.77 1.37
C LEU A 640 -22.66 -41.26 1.69
N GLU A 641 -23.47 -41.97 0.91
CA GLU A 641 -23.68 -43.41 1.09
C GLU A 641 -22.35 -44.19 1.03
N GLN A 642 -21.49 -43.87 0.05
CA GLN A 642 -20.17 -44.48 -0.06
C GLN A 642 -19.29 -44.17 1.17
N CYS A 643 -19.23 -42.92 1.59
CA CYS A 643 -18.44 -42.49 2.76
C CYS A 643 -18.88 -43.18 4.06
N LEU A 644 -20.17 -43.48 4.19
CA LEU A 644 -20.74 -44.19 5.35
C LEU A 644 -20.49 -45.71 5.28
N CYS A 645 -20.22 -46.27 4.09
CA CYS A 645 -19.93 -47.69 3.91
C CYS A 645 -18.45 -48.06 4.08
N GLU A 646 -17.53 -47.12 3.87
CA GLU A 646 -16.11 -47.31 4.10
C GLU A 646 -15.86 -47.40 5.62
N LEU A 647 -15.51 -48.60 6.11
CA LEU A 647 -15.24 -48.92 7.52
C LEU A 647 -13.96 -48.29 8.04
#